data_AF-A0A2X3FIY5-F1
#
_entry.id   AF-A0A2X3FIY5-F1
#
_cell.length_a   1.000
_cell.length_b   1.000
_cell.length_c   1.000
_cell.angle_alpha   90.00
_cell.angle_beta   90.00
_cell.angle_gamma   90.00
#
_symmetry.space_group_name_H-M   'P 1'
#
loop_
_entity.id
_entity.type
_entity.pdbx_description
1 polymer ?
#
loop_
_entity_poly.entity_id
_entity_poly.type
_entity_poly.pdbx_seq_one_letter_code
_entity_poly.pdbx_strand_id
1 'polypeptide(L)'
;MVATNDVRFLDTSDFDAHEIRVAIHDGFTLDDPKRPRNYSPQQYMRSEEEMCELFADIPEALANSVEIAKRCNVTVRLGEYFLPQFPTGDMTTEDFLVMKSKEGLEERLEFLFPDPAVRAEKRPEYDQRLDIELQVINQMGFPGYFLIVMEFIQWSKDNGVPVGPGRGSGAGSLVAYALKITDLDPLEFDLLFERFLNPERVSMPDFDVDFCMEKRDQVIEHVADMYGRDAVSQIITFGTMAAKAVIRDVGRVLGHPYGFVDRISKLVPPDPGMTLAKAFEAEPQLPEIYEADEEVKALIDMARKLEGVTRNAGKHAGGVVIAPTKITDFAPLYCDEQGLHPVTQFDKNDVEYAGLVKFDFLGLRTLTIINWALEMINKRREKNGEGPLDIAAIPLDDKKSFDMLQRSETTAVFQLESRGMKDLIKRLQPDCFEDMIALVALFRPGPLQSGMVDNFIDRKHGREEISYPDVQWQHESLKPVLEPTYGIILYQEQVMQIAQVLSGYTLGGADMLRRAMGKKKPEEMAKQRSIFEDGAKKNGIDGELAMKIFDLVEKFAGYGFNKSHSAAYALVSYQTLWLKVHYPAEFMAAVMTADMDNTEKVVGLVDECWRMGLKILPPDINSGLYHFHVNDDGEIVYGIGAIKGVGEGPIEAIIEARNNGGYFRELFDLCARTDIKKLNRRVLEKLIMSGAFDRLGPHRAALMNSLGDALKAADQHAKAEAIGQADMFGVLAEEPEQIEQSYASCQPWPEQVVLDGERETLGYTSPDTRLTSI
;
A
#
# COMPACT_ATOMS: atom_id res chain seq x y z
N MET A 1 19.74 21.60 -45.49
CA MET A 1 18.64 21.93 -44.55
C MET A 1 17.64 20.78 -44.54
N VAL A 2 16.83 20.61 -43.49
CA VAL A 2 15.77 19.58 -43.43
C VAL A 2 14.46 20.24 -43.03
N ALA A 3 13.37 19.92 -43.73
CA ALA A 3 12.03 20.45 -43.42
C ALA A 3 11.27 19.52 -42.46
N THR A 4 10.57 20.10 -41.49
CA THR A 4 9.62 19.42 -40.58
C THR A 4 8.40 20.33 -40.36
N ASN A 5 7.25 19.75 -39.97
CA ASN A 5 6.03 20.52 -39.66
C ASN A 5 5.84 20.80 -38.16
N ASP A 6 6.81 20.41 -37.33
CA ASP A 6 6.74 20.46 -35.86
C ASP A 6 5.38 20.02 -35.28
N VAL A 7 4.95 18.82 -35.69
CA VAL A 7 3.61 18.26 -35.42
C VAL A 7 3.35 18.14 -33.91
N ARG A 8 2.14 18.50 -33.49
CA ARG A 8 1.67 18.43 -32.09
C ARG A 8 0.33 17.71 -31.93
N PHE A 9 -0.47 17.63 -32.98
CA PHE A 9 -1.81 17.01 -32.97
C PHE A 9 -2.11 16.34 -34.32
N LEU A 10 -3.14 15.50 -34.38
CA LEU A 10 -3.46 14.72 -35.58
C LEU A 10 -4.22 15.56 -36.60
N ASP A 11 -5.35 16.16 -36.19
CA ASP A 11 -6.24 16.94 -37.06
C ASP A 11 -6.23 18.42 -36.70
N THR A 12 -6.54 19.31 -37.65
CA THR A 12 -6.61 20.76 -37.40
C THR A 12 -7.62 21.12 -36.29
N SER A 13 -8.70 20.35 -36.13
CA SER A 13 -9.69 20.55 -35.07
C SER A 13 -9.17 20.28 -33.65
N ASP A 14 -8.04 19.57 -33.52
CA ASP A 14 -7.45 19.25 -32.22
C ASP A 14 -6.56 20.38 -31.68
N PHE A 15 -6.41 21.49 -32.43
CA PHE A 15 -5.65 22.66 -31.98
C PHE A 15 -6.18 23.22 -30.65
N ASP A 16 -7.50 23.36 -30.51
CA ASP A 16 -8.10 23.90 -29.27
C ASP A 16 -7.86 22.95 -28.08
N ALA A 17 -7.92 21.64 -28.31
CA ALA A 17 -7.60 20.63 -27.29
C ALA A 17 -6.12 20.69 -26.90
N HIS A 18 -5.21 20.91 -27.85
CA HIS A 18 -3.78 21.11 -27.58
C HIS A 18 -3.52 22.38 -26.77
N GLU A 19 -4.16 23.50 -27.10
CA GLU A 19 -4.03 24.76 -26.34
C GLU A 19 -4.52 24.59 -24.90
N ILE A 20 -5.64 23.89 -24.69
CA ILE A 20 -6.13 23.52 -23.36
C ILE A 20 -5.10 22.65 -22.64
N ARG A 21 -4.55 21.63 -23.30
CA ARG A 21 -3.55 20.73 -22.71
C ARG A 21 -2.30 21.47 -22.24
N VAL A 22 -1.81 22.43 -23.02
CA VAL A 22 -0.68 23.30 -22.63
C VAL A 22 -1.07 24.18 -21.45
N ALA A 23 -2.25 24.80 -21.48
CA ALA A 23 -2.73 25.63 -20.37
C ALA A 23 -2.92 24.83 -19.06
N ILE A 24 -3.34 23.56 -19.14
CA ILE A 24 -3.40 22.65 -17.98
C ILE A 24 -2.01 22.46 -17.37
N HIS A 25 -0.98 22.26 -18.20
CA HIS A 25 0.39 22.07 -17.77
C HIS A 25 0.98 23.35 -17.14
N ASP A 26 0.79 24.50 -17.82
CA ASP A 26 1.34 25.78 -17.38
C ASP A 26 0.57 26.40 -16.20
N GLY A 27 -0.64 25.91 -15.92
CA GLY A 27 -1.50 26.41 -14.83
C GLY A 27 -2.27 27.69 -15.16
N PHE A 28 -2.51 27.98 -16.43
CA PHE A 28 -3.27 29.15 -16.88
C PHE A 28 -4.69 28.79 -17.32
N THR A 29 -5.57 29.80 -17.37
CA THR A 29 -6.85 29.69 -18.10
C THR A 29 -6.63 30.03 -19.57
N LEU A 30 -7.54 29.59 -20.44
CA LEU A 30 -7.41 29.79 -21.89
C LEU A 30 -7.46 31.27 -22.28
N ASP A 31 -8.24 32.06 -21.53
CA ASP A 31 -8.47 33.49 -21.69
C ASP A 31 -7.41 34.37 -21.02
N ASP A 32 -6.48 33.81 -20.23
CA ASP A 32 -5.44 34.57 -19.56
C ASP A 32 -4.54 35.29 -20.59
N PRO A 33 -4.47 36.64 -20.57
CA PRO A 33 -3.63 37.41 -21.48
C PRO A 33 -2.13 37.13 -21.34
N LYS A 34 -1.69 36.59 -20.18
CA LYS A 34 -0.29 36.25 -19.90
C LYS A 34 0.09 34.86 -20.43
N ARG A 35 -0.88 34.04 -20.85
CA ARG A 35 -0.63 32.70 -21.40
C ARG A 35 0.23 32.80 -22.67
N PRO A 36 1.35 32.09 -22.77
CA PRO A 36 2.13 32.03 -24.00
C PRO A 36 1.32 31.41 -25.14
N ARG A 37 1.32 32.05 -26.31
CA ARG A 37 0.64 31.58 -27.53
C ARG A 37 1.68 31.30 -28.61
N ASN A 38 2.48 30.27 -28.37
CA ASN A 38 3.60 29.89 -29.24
C ASN A 38 3.20 28.94 -30.37
N TYR A 39 1.96 28.43 -30.35
CA TYR A 39 1.49 27.37 -31.24
C TYR A 39 0.50 27.91 -32.29
N SER A 40 0.35 27.16 -33.39
CA SER A 40 -0.55 27.51 -34.49
C SER A 40 -1.42 26.30 -34.90
N PRO A 41 -2.59 26.53 -35.53
CA PRO A 41 -3.44 25.45 -36.03
C PRO A 41 -2.80 24.63 -37.16
N GLN A 42 -1.66 25.06 -37.70
CA GLN A 42 -0.95 24.38 -38.79
C GLN A 42 -0.04 23.22 -38.32
N GLN A 43 0.12 23.03 -37.01
CA GLN A 43 0.98 21.98 -36.41
C GLN A 43 0.28 20.60 -36.33
N TYR A 44 -0.62 20.31 -37.27
CA TYR A 44 -1.24 18.99 -37.40
C TYR A 44 -0.36 18.03 -38.23
N MET A 45 -0.73 16.75 -38.27
CA MET A 45 -0.03 15.74 -39.06
C MET A 45 -0.40 15.88 -40.54
N ARG A 46 0.27 16.81 -41.24
CA ARG A 46 0.10 17.02 -42.68
C ARG A 46 0.43 15.78 -43.50
N SER A 47 -0.26 15.67 -44.62
CA SER A 47 0.05 14.71 -45.68
C SER A 47 1.36 15.07 -46.40
N GLU A 48 1.91 14.09 -47.13
CA GLU A 48 3.10 14.28 -47.96
C GLU A 48 2.91 15.39 -49.01
N GLU A 49 1.71 15.46 -49.61
CA GLU A 49 1.38 16.43 -50.66
C GLU A 49 1.31 17.86 -50.11
N GLU A 50 0.64 18.07 -48.97
CA GLU A 50 0.60 19.37 -48.28
C GLU A 50 2.00 19.87 -47.91
N MET A 51 2.91 18.97 -47.51
CA MET A 51 4.30 19.32 -47.23
C MET A 51 5.11 19.64 -48.50
N CYS A 52 4.84 18.94 -49.61
CA CYS A 52 5.46 19.21 -50.90
C CYS A 52 5.03 20.56 -51.47
N GLU A 53 3.75 20.90 -51.36
CA GLU A 53 3.23 22.21 -51.77
C GLU A 53 3.79 23.34 -50.90
N LEU A 54 3.84 23.14 -49.57
CA LEU A 54 4.35 24.15 -48.64
C LEU A 54 5.81 24.52 -48.91
N PHE A 55 6.65 23.52 -49.24
CA PHE A 55 8.09 23.68 -49.49
C PHE A 55 8.45 23.50 -50.97
N ALA A 56 7.53 23.79 -51.89
CA ALA A 56 7.76 23.64 -53.33
C ALA A 56 8.93 24.50 -53.85
N ASP A 57 9.24 25.59 -53.17
CA ASP A 57 10.37 26.48 -53.41
C ASP A 57 11.71 25.93 -52.87
N ILE A 58 11.68 24.98 -51.93
CA ILE A 58 12.86 24.34 -51.32
C ILE A 58 12.77 22.79 -51.34
N PRO A 59 12.73 22.12 -52.51
CA PRO A 59 12.58 20.66 -52.59
C PRO A 59 13.71 19.88 -51.92
N GLU A 60 14.91 20.46 -51.85
CA GLU A 60 16.06 19.86 -51.18
C GLU A 60 15.80 19.59 -49.69
N ALA A 61 15.02 20.46 -49.02
CA ALA A 61 14.70 20.31 -47.60
C ALA A 61 13.82 19.08 -47.34
N LEU A 62 12.96 18.72 -48.30
CA LEU A 62 12.14 17.50 -48.27
C LEU A 62 12.98 16.27 -48.62
N ALA A 63 13.80 16.34 -49.67
CA ALA A 63 14.67 15.21 -50.04
C ALA A 63 15.63 14.81 -48.91
N ASN A 64 16.15 15.79 -48.17
CA ASN A 64 17.05 15.54 -47.04
C ASN A 64 16.35 14.80 -45.88
N SER A 65 15.04 14.97 -45.65
CA SER A 65 14.35 14.24 -44.57
C SER A 65 14.32 12.73 -44.83
N VAL A 66 14.09 12.34 -46.10
CA VAL A 66 14.13 10.94 -46.56
C VAL A 66 15.54 10.36 -46.45
N GLU A 67 16.56 11.13 -46.86
CA GLU A 67 17.95 10.67 -46.78
C GLU A 67 18.44 10.52 -45.34
N ILE A 68 18.01 11.39 -44.42
CA ILE A 68 18.26 11.24 -42.98
C ILE A 68 17.57 9.98 -42.45
N ALA A 69 16.29 9.78 -42.76
CA ALA A 69 15.52 8.62 -42.30
C ALA A 69 16.18 7.29 -42.73
N LYS A 70 16.68 7.18 -43.97
CA LYS A 70 17.39 5.98 -44.46
C LYS A 70 18.69 5.70 -43.71
N ARG A 71 19.38 6.74 -43.22
CA ARG A 71 20.69 6.62 -42.54
C ARG A 71 20.54 6.31 -41.05
N CYS A 72 19.40 6.66 -40.43
CA CYS A 72 19.10 6.36 -39.03
C CYS A 72 18.67 4.90 -38.85
N ASN A 73 19.61 4.03 -38.49
CA ASN A 73 19.36 2.61 -38.23
C ASN A 73 19.74 2.27 -36.77
N VAL A 74 18.74 2.05 -35.93
CA VAL A 74 18.92 1.73 -34.50
C VAL A 74 18.28 0.37 -34.23
N THR A 75 19.07 -0.55 -33.67
CA THR A 75 18.60 -1.90 -33.28
C THR A 75 18.53 -1.99 -31.77
N VAL A 76 17.32 -2.13 -31.23
CA VAL A 76 17.08 -2.37 -29.80
C VAL A 76 16.51 -3.79 -29.65
N ARG A 77 17.15 -4.61 -28.83
CA ARG A 77 16.72 -5.98 -28.54
C ARG A 77 15.68 -5.93 -27.41
N LEU A 78 14.45 -6.35 -27.70
CA LEU A 78 13.31 -6.30 -26.77
C LEU A 78 12.76 -7.71 -26.52
N GLY A 79 12.17 -7.92 -25.34
CA GLY A 79 11.54 -9.19 -24.95
C GLY A 79 12.52 -10.28 -24.48
N GLU A 80 13.78 -9.92 -24.23
CA GLU A 80 14.81 -10.83 -23.72
C GLU A 80 15.41 -10.27 -22.44
N TYR A 81 15.57 -11.13 -21.42
CA TYR A 81 15.94 -10.70 -20.08
C TYR A 81 17.45 -10.58 -19.87
N PHE A 82 17.83 -9.59 -19.06
CA PHE A 82 19.20 -9.35 -18.64
C PHE A 82 19.25 -9.41 -17.11
N LEU A 83 19.64 -10.57 -16.57
CA LEU A 83 19.69 -10.79 -15.12
C LEU A 83 21.00 -10.24 -14.51
N PRO A 84 20.96 -9.49 -13.40
CA PRO A 84 22.13 -9.13 -12.63
C PRO A 84 22.83 -10.36 -12.04
N GLN A 85 24.16 -10.27 -11.87
CA GLN A 85 24.97 -11.34 -11.28
C GLN A 85 25.03 -11.18 -9.77
N PHE A 86 24.80 -12.27 -9.04
CA PHE A 86 25.00 -12.34 -7.60
C PHE A 86 26.45 -12.75 -7.29
N PRO A 87 27.13 -12.13 -6.31
CA PRO A 87 28.50 -12.50 -5.96
C PRO A 87 28.56 -13.87 -5.28
N THR A 88 28.89 -14.93 -6.02
CA THR A 88 28.97 -16.32 -5.53
C THR A 88 30.39 -16.84 -5.29
N GLY A 89 31.39 -15.98 -5.47
CA GLY A 89 32.80 -16.38 -5.39
C GLY A 89 33.17 -17.38 -6.48
N ASP A 90 33.77 -18.50 -6.11
CA ASP A 90 34.20 -19.56 -7.05
C ASP A 90 33.08 -20.56 -7.40
N MET A 91 31.92 -20.48 -6.75
CA MET A 91 30.79 -21.39 -6.99
C MET A 91 29.89 -20.88 -8.11
N THR A 92 29.22 -21.82 -8.79
CA THR A 92 28.14 -21.47 -9.72
C THR A 92 26.94 -20.92 -8.95
N THR A 93 26.12 -20.11 -9.62
CA THR A 93 24.92 -19.53 -9.02
C THR A 93 23.90 -20.60 -8.65
N GLU A 94 23.81 -21.64 -9.47
CA GLU A 94 22.98 -22.83 -9.25
C GLU A 94 23.40 -23.59 -7.99
N ASP A 95 24.69 -23.91 -7.85
CA ASP A 95 25.19 -24.68 -6.70
C ASP A 95 25.06 -23.89 -5.39
N PHE A 96 25.28 -22.58 -5.45
CA PHE A 96 25.14 -21.70 -4.29
C PHE A 96 23.68 -21.63 -3.81
N LEU A 97 22.71 -21.56 -4.73
CA LEU A 97 21.29 -21.63 -4.38
C LEU A 97 20.94 -22.95 -3.69
N VAL A 98 21.42 -24.09 -4.23
CA VAL A 98 21.15 -25.41 -3.65
C VAL A 98 21.71 -25.51 -2.23
N MET A 99 22.93 -25.02 -2.01
CA MET A 99 23.54 -24.99 -0.68
C MET A 99 22.69 -24.18 0.30
N LYS A 100 22.37 -22.92 -0.05
CA LYS A 100 21.62 -22.01 0.82
C LYS A 100 20.21 -22.51 1.12
N SER A 101 19.55 -23.13 0.13
CA SER A 101 18.20 -23.66 0.30
C SER A 101 18.19 -24.86 1.25
N LYS A 102 19.21 -25.71 1.21
CA LYS A 102 19.34 -26.84 2.15
C LYS A 102 19.65 -26.38 3.57
N GLU A 103 20.57 -25.42 3.73
CA GLU A 103 20.87 -24.81 5.04
C GLU A 103 19.62 -24.15 5.64
N GLY A 104 18.90 -23.35 4.85
CA GLY A 104 17.68 -22.68 5.30
C GLY A 104 16.53 -23.64 5.63
N LEU A 105 16.41 -24.75 4.91
CA LEU A 105 15.41 -25.78 5.23
C LEU A 105 15.68 -26.43 6.60
N GLU A 106 16.94 -26.70 6.94
CA GLU A 106 17.29 -27.25 8.26
C GLU A 106 16.87 -26.29 9.39
N GLU A 107 17.13 -24.98 9.25
CA GLU A 107 16.71 -23.98 10.23
C GLU A 107 15.17 -23.91 10.38
N ARG A 108 14.43 -23.96 9.26
CA ARG A 108 12.96 -23.95 9.29
C ARG A 108 12.39 -25.22 9.91
N LEU A 109 12.95 -26.39 9.60
CA LEU A 109 12.51 -27.66 10.19
C LEU A 109 12.82 -27.75 11.69
N GLU A 110 13.93 -27.14 12.15
CA GLU A 110 14.24 -27.00 13.57
C GLU A 110 13.23 -26.13 14.32
N PHE A 111 12.80 -25.04 13.69
CA PHE A 111 11.79 -24.14 14.22
C PHE A 111 10.39 -24.75 14.24
N LEU A 112 9.94 -25.35 13.14
CA LEU A 112 8.61 -25.96 13.01
C LEU A 112 8.47 -27.24 13.84
N PHE A 113 9.50 -28.08 13.83
CA PHE A 113 9.52 -29.37 14.52
C PHE A 113 10.74 -29.45 15.44
N PRO A 114 10.67 -28.84 16.66
CA PRO A 114 11.74 -28.93 17.63
C PRO A 114 12.06 -30.37 18.06
N ASP A 115 11.07 -31.27 18.02
CA ASP A 115 11.24 -32.70 18.29
C ASP A 115 11.88 -33.42 17.07
N PRO A 116 13.08 -34.01 17.22
CA PRO A 116 13.76 -34.72 16.13
C PRO A 116 12.96 -35.91 15.55
N ALA A 117 12.10 -36.56 16.35
CA ALA A 117 11.34 -37.72 15.89
C ALA A 117 10.25 -37.31 14.90
N VAL A 118 9.49 -36.26 15.22
CA VAL A 118 8.46 -35.68 14.33
C VAL A 118 9.11 -35.09 13.07
N ARG A 119 10.26 -34.42 13.24
CA ARG A 119 11.03 -33.89 12.12
C ARG A 119 11.45 -35.00 11.14
N ALA A 120 11.94 -36.14 11.63
CA ALA A 120 12.34 -37.25 10.79
C ALA A 120 11.17 -37.87 10.00
N GLU A 121 9.96 -37.86 10.55
CA GLU A 121 8.75 -38.35 9.87
C GLU A 121 8.28 -37.40 8.76
N LYS A 122 8.29 -36.09 9.02
CA LYS A 122 7.81 -35.07 8.08
C LYS A 122 8.83 -34.67 7.00
N ARG A 123 10.12 -34.80 7.29
CA ARG A 123 11.21 -34.37 6.39
C ARG A 123 11.15 -34.89 4.94
N PRO A 124 10.80 -36.15 4.64
CA PRO A 124 10.82 -36.66 3.27
C PRO A 124 9.95 -35.86 2.28
N GLU A 125 8.82 -35.33 2.76
CA GLU A 125 7.92 -34.51 1.96
C GLU A 125 8.56 -33.17 1.57
N TYR A 126 9.25 -32.54 2.52
CA TYR A 126 9.97 -31.27 2.33
C TYR A 126 11.17 -31.45 1.40
N ASP A 127 11.98 -32.50 1.60
CA ASP A 127 13.14 -32.79 0.76
C ASP A 127 12.71 -33.02 -0.70
N GLN A 128 11.64 -33.81 -0.92
CA GLN A 128 11.11 -34.06 -2.26
C GLN A 128 10.61 -32.78 -2.94
N ARG A 129 9.86 -31.93 -2.21
CA ARG A 129 9.37 -30.66 -2.75
C ARG A 129 10.53 -29.71 -3.07
N LEU A 130 11.53 -29.62 -2.18
CA LEU A 130 12.70 -28.76 -2.38
C LEU A 130 13.48 -29.15 -3.64
N ASP A 131 13.74 -30.45 -3.85
CA ASP A 131 14.49 -30.92 -5.01
C ASP A 131 13.76 -30.64 -6.33
N ILE A 132 12.43 -30.82 -6.37
CA ILE A 132 11.60 -30.50 -7.54
C ILE A 132 11.67 -29.00 -7.86
N GLU A 133 11.48 -28.14 -6.85
CA GLU A 133 11.53 -26.68 -7.04
C GLU A 133 12.91 -26.21 -7.51
N LEU A 134 13.99 -26.68 -6.86
CA LEU A 134 15.37 -26.35 -7.24
C LEU A 134 15.70 -26.78 -8.67
N GLN A 135 15.22 -27.95 -9.09
CA GLN A 135 15.40 -28.42 -10.46
C GLN A 135 14.72 -27.47 -11.46
N VAL A 136 13.47 -27.05 -11.20
CA VAL A 136 12.75 -26.13 -12.08
C VAL A 136 13.41 -24.76 -12.12
N ILE A 137 13.81 -24.20 -10.97
CA ILE A 137 14.45 -22.88 -10.88
C ILE A 137 15.77 -22.85 -11.67
N ASN A 138 16.59 -23.90 -11.53
CA ASN A 138 17.87 -24.01 -12.23
C ASN A 138 17.67 -24.23 -13.75
N GLN A 139 16.71 -25.07 -14.15
CA GLN A 139 16.42 -25.30 -15.57
C GLN A 139 15.91 -24.06 -16.30
N MET A 140 15.17 -23.20 -15.60
CA MET A 140 14.63 -21.96 -16.16
C MET A 140 15.61 -20.78 -16.10
N GLY A 141 16.76 -20.93 -15.43
CA GLY A 141 17.80 -19.90 -15.35
C GLY A 141 17.48 -18.76 -14.37
N PHE A 142 16.72 -19.04 -13.30
CA PHE A 142 16.38 -18.05 -12.28
C PHE A 142 17.12 -18.15 -10.93
N PRO A 143 18.24 -18.89 -10.74
CA PRO A 143 18.85 -18.98 -9.41
C PRO A 143 19.40 -17.65 -8.92
N GLY A 144 19.99 -16.84 -9.80
CA GLY A 144 20.49 -15.51 -9.45
C GLY A 144 19.40 -14.58 -8.94
N TYR A 145 18.19 -14.66 -9.53
CA TYR A 145 17.04 -13.86 -9.10
C TYR A 145 16.63 -14.19 -7.65
N PHE A 146 16.54 -15.48 -7.30
CA PHE A 146 16.22 -15.89 -5.92
C PHE A 146 17.31 -15.46 -4.94
N LEU A 147 18.59 -15.54 -5.32
CA LEU A 147 19.71 -15.14 -4.47
C LEU A 147 19.71 -13.63 -4.17
N ILE A 148 19.37 -12.80 -5.15
CA ILE A 148 19.23 -11.36 -4.95
C ILE A 148 18.09 -11.08 -3.97
N VAL A 149 16.94 -11.73 -4.17
CA VAL A 149 15.75 -11.53 -3.33
C VAL A 149 15.97 -11.98 -1.90
N MET A 150 16.59 -13.15 -1.68
CA MET A 150 16.90 -13.59 -0.32
C MET A 150 17.87 -12.65 0.40
N GLU A 151 18.84 -12.07 -0.31
CA GLU A 151 19.86 -11.24 0.31
C GLU A 151 19.25 -9.97 0.87
N PHE A 152 18.53 -9.19 0.06
CA PHE A 152 18.03 -7.91 0.54
C PHE A 152 16.93 -8.09 1.59
N ILE A 153 16.17 -9.20 1.54
CA ILE A 153 15.17 -9.53 2.58
C ILE A 153 15.87 -9.91 3.87
N GLN A 154 16.90 -10.76 3.83
CA GLN A 154 17.64 -11.16 5.01
C GLN A 154 18.36 -9.96 5.63
N TRP A 155 19.03 -9.14 4.81
CA TRP A 155 19.64 -7.89 5.26
C TRP A 155 18.62 -6.97 5.93
N SER A 156 17.42 -6.86 5.35
CA SER A 156 16.33 -6.05 5.93
C SER A 156 15.95 -6.55 7.32
N LYS A 157 15.72 -7.87 7.47
CA LYS A 157 15.41 -8.49 8.76
C LYS A 157 16.52 -8.25 9.80
N ASP A 158 17.79 -8.39 9.40
CA ASP A 158 18.95 -8.22 10.28
C ASP A 158 19.18 -6.76 10.71
N ASN A 159 18.79 -5.78 9.89
CA ASN A 159 18.93 -4.34 10.18
C ASN A 159 17.64 -3.73 10.78
N GLY A 160 16.72 -4.56 11.25
CA GLY A 160 15.48 -4.11 11.89
C GLY A 160 14.54 -3.37 10.93
N VAL A 161 14.55 -3.74 9.65
CA VAL A 161 13.57 -3.32 8.63
C VAL A 161 12.49 -4.41 8.54
N PRO A 162 11.27 -4.14 9.03
CA PRO A 162 10.18 -5.12 8.96
C PRO A 162 9.85 -5.49 7.51
N VAL A 163 9.77 -6.79 7.26
CA VAL A 163 9.38 -7.38 5.97
C VAL A 163 8.09 -8.18 6.19
N GLY A 164 7.16 -8.09 5.24
CA GLY A 164 5.94 -8.87 5.26
C GLY A 164 6.19 -10.35 4.94
N PRO A 165 5.22 -11.23 5.20
CA PRO A 165 5.38 -12.67 5.04
C PRO A 165 5.48 -13.16 3.58
N GLY A 166 5.46 -12.24 2.61
CA GLY A 166 5.41 -12.48 1.17
C GLY A 166 4.07 -12.04 0.56
N ARG A 167 4.04 -11.78 -0.75
CA ARG A 167 2.84 -11.43 -1.49
C ARG A 167 2.73 -12.23 -2.80
N GLY A 168 1.51 -12.31 -3.31
CA GLY A 168 1.21 -12.99 -4.57
C GLY A 168 1.41 -14.49 -4.46
N SER A 169 1.88 -15.09 -5.54
CA SER A 169 2.14 -16.53 -5.60
C SER A 169 3.48 -16.94 -4.97
N GLY A 170 4.35 -16.00 -4.60
CA GLY A 170 5.67 -16.32 -4.02
C GLY A 170 5.60 -17.18 -2.75
N ALA A 171 4.53 -17.05 -1.97
CA ALA A 171 4.27 -17.87 -0.77
C ALA A 171 4.05 -19.37 -1.07
N GLY A 172 3.84 -19.76 -2.33
CA GLY A 172 3.71 -21.17 -2.73
C GLY A 172 5.04 -21.90 -2.97
N SER A 173 6.19 -21.22 -2.85
CA SER A 173 7.51 -21.84 -3.02
C SER A 173 8.12 -22.23 -1.67
N LEU A 174 8.46 -23.51 -1.52
CA LEU A 174 9.20 -24.00 -0.36
C LEU A 174 10.64 -23.48 -0.36
N VAL A 175 11.25 -23.31 -1.54
CA VAL A 175 12.57 -22.67 -1.67
C VAL A 175 12.52 -21.24 -1.13
N ALA A 176 11.49 -20.45 -1.46
CA ALA A 176 11.33 -19.10 -0.94
C ALA A 176 11.18 -19.09 0.59
N TYR A 177 10.41 -20.03 1.16
CA TYR A 177 10.24 -20.15 2.62
C TYR A 177 11.54 -20.56 3.33
N ALA A 178 12.26 -21.53 2.78
CA ALA A 178 13.55 -22.00 3.29
C ALA A 178 14.61 -20.87 3.29
N LEU A 179 14.64 -20.06 2.23
CA LEU A 179 15.53 -18.90 2.11
C LEU A 179 15.05 -17.66 2.89
N LYS A 180 13.96 -17.77 3.67
CA LYS A 180 13.34 -16.68 4.46
C LYS A 180 12.84 -15.50 3.62
N ILE A 181 12.67 -15.71 2.30
CA ILE A 181 12.00 -14.76 1.39
C ILE A 181 10.53 -14.63 1.78
N THR A 182 9.90 -15.76 2.11
CA THR A 182 8.53 -15.82 2.64
C THR A 182 8.52 -16.39 4.06
N ASP A 183 7.45 -16.11 4.79
CA ASP A 183 7.29 -16.52 6.20
C ASP A 183 6.08 -17.45 6.43
N LEU A 184 5.51 -17.99 5.35
CA LEU A 184 4.47 -19.01 5.41
C LEU A 184 4.98 -20.35 4.92
N ASP A 185 4.61 -21.40 5.65
CA ASP A 185 4.82 -22.78 5.26
C ASP A 185 3.86 -23.16 4.11
N PRO A 186 4.36 -23.42 2.90
CA PRO A 186 3.50 -23.76 1.78
C PRO A 186 2.89 -25.17 1.88
N LEU A 187 3.51 -26.11 2.60
CA LEU A 187 3.00 -27.47 2.69
C LEU A 187 1.84 -27.57 3.69
N GLU A 188 1.92 -26.84 4.80
CA GLU A 188 0.83 -26.81 5.81
C GLU A 188 -0.50 -26.29 5.24
N PHE A 189 -0.44 -25.33 4.30
CA PHE A 189 -1.63 -24.68 3.73
C PHE A 189 -1.92 -25.07 2.27
N ASP A 190 -1.34 -26.16 1.77
CA ASP A 190 -1.51 -26.64 0.38
C ASP A 190 -1.24 -25.57 -0.70
N LEU A 191 -0.21 -24.74 -0.51
CA LEU A 191 0.18 -23.71 -1.46
C LEU A 191 1.04 -24.30 -2.60
N LEU A 192 0.67 -23.97 -3.84
CA LEU A 192 1.25 -24.60 -5.04
C LEU A 192 2.36 -23.75 -5.66
N PHE A 193 3.52 -24.38 -5.89
CA PHE A 193 4.67 -23.77 -6.55
C PHE A 193 4.42 -23.47 -8.02
N GLU A 194 3.71 -24.35 -8.73
CA GLU A 194 3.46 -24.22 -10.17
C GLU A 194 2.57 -23.02 -10.51
N ARG A 195 1.85 -22.52 -9.51
CA ARG A 195 1.10 -21.26 -9.63
C ARG A 195 2.03 -20.05 -9.62
N PHE A 196 3.18 -20.15 -8.96
CA PHE A 196 4.25 -19.15 -8.97
C PHE A 196 5.13 -19.29 -10.21
N LEU A 197 5.77 -20.44 -10.37
CA LEU A 197 6.68 -20.73 -11.47
C LEU A 197 6.23 -22.02 -12.18
N ASN A 198 5.69 -21.86 -13.38
CA ASN A 198 5.17 -22.99 -14.14
C ASN A 198 6.29 -23.62 -15.00
N PRO A 199 6.68 -24.88 -14.79
CA PRO A 199 7.76 -25.52 -15.55
C PRO A 199 7.46 -25.66 -17.04
N GLU A 200 6.18 -25.69 -17.43
CA GLU A 200 5.75 -25.82 -18.83
C GLU A 200 5.71 -24.47 -19.56
N ARG A 201 6.02 -23.36 -18.88
CA ARG A 201 6.03 -22.01 -19.45
C ARG A 201 7.17 -21.17 -18.90
N VAL A 202 8.08 -20.76 -19.78
CA VAL A 202 9.09 -19.75 -19.43
C VAL A 202 8.41 -18.39 -19.27
N SER A 203 8.17 -18.01 -18.01
CA SER A 203 7.80 -16.66 -17.62
C SER A 203 8.58 -16.27 -16.38
N MET A 204 8.89 -14.98 -16.29
CA MET A 204 9.64 -14.44 -15.19
C MET A 204 8.86 -14.57 -13.87
N PRO A 205 9.49 -15.05 -12.79
CA PRO A 205 8.91 -14.96 -11.46
C PRO A 205 8.84 -13.51 -11.01
N ASP A 206 7.74 -13.12 -10.36
CA ASP A 206 7.52 -11.78 -9.82
C ASP A 206 7.32 -11.90 -8.30
N PHE A 207 8.37 -11.58 -7.52
CA PHE A 207 8.29 -11.44 -6.07
C PHE A 207 7.89 -10.01 -5.72
N ASP A 208 6.63 -9.85 -5.33
CA ASP A 208 6.17 -8.66 -4.63
C ASP A 208 6.62 -8.75 -3.15
N VAL A 209 7.40 -7.77 -2.68
CA VAL A 209 7.89 -7.75 -1.29
C VAL A 209 7.36 -6.52 -0.57
N ASP A 210 6.67 -6.76 0.54
CA ASP A 210 6.13 -5.72 1.41
C ASP A 210 7.19 -5.35 2.47
N PHE A 211 7.55 -4.06 2.54
CA PHE A 211 8.43 -3.48 3.55
C PHE A 211 7.67 -2.47 4.40
N CYS A 212 8.20 -2.20 5.60
CA CYS A 212 7.83 -1.00 6.36
C CYS A 212 7.96 0.26 5.49
N MET A 213 6.94 1.13 5.53
CA MET A 213 6.89 2.34 4.71
C MET A 213 8.06 3.30 5.00
N GLU A 214 8.49 3.42 6.25
CA GLU A 214 9.52 4.38 6.68
C GLU A 214 10.94 3.95 6.33
N LYS A 215 11.22 2.64 6.40
CA LYS A 215 12.56 2.09 6.22
C LYS A 215 12.82 1.53 4.82
N ARG A 216 11.83 1.60 3.93
CA ARG A 216 11.94 1.13 2.54
C ARG A 216 13.13 1.75 1.80
N ASP A 217 13.35 3.06 1.96
CA ASP A 217 14.44 3.75 1.26
C ASP A 217 15.83 3.26 1.74
N GLN A 218 15.96 2.72 2.95
CA GLN A 218 17.20 2.10 3.43
C GLN A 218 17.53 0.81 2.65
N VAL A 219 16.50 0.03 2.28
CA VAL A 219 16.67 -1.17 1.46
C VAL A 219 17.12 -0.79 0.05
N ILE A 220 16.55 0.28 -0.51
CA ILE A 220 16.95 0.80 -1.82
C ILE A 220 18.42 1.25 -1.78
N GLU A 221 18.84 1.91 -0.70
CA GLU A 221 20.23 2.32 -0.53
C GLU A 221 21.18 1.13 -0.43
N HIS A 222 20.84 0.10 0.36
CA HIS A 222 21.63 -1.14 0.44
C HIS A 222 21.79 -1.84 -0.91
N VAL A 223 20.69 -1.97 -1.65
CA VAL A 223 20.71 -2.56 -3.00
C VAL A 223 21.58 -1.72 -3.95
N ALA A 224 21.52 -0.38 -3.84
CA ALA A 224 22.37 0.51 -4.61
C ALA A 224 23.86 0.41 -4.22
N ASP A 225 24.17 0.21 -2.94
CA ASP A 225 25.54 0.00 -2.47
C ASP A 225 26.10 -1.34 -2.95
N MET A 226 25.28 -2.39 -2.99
CA MET A 226 25.72 -3.73 -3.40
C MET A 226 25.94 -3.87 -4.91
N TYR A 227 24.97 -3.42 -5.72
CA TYR A 227 25.01 -3.58 -7.19
C TYR A 227 25.60 -2.35 -7.91
N GLY A 228 25.81 -1.26 -7.19
CA GLY A 228 26.29 0.01 -7.71
C GLY A 228 25.16 1.00 -7.99
N ARG A 229 25.34 2.26 -7.57
CA ARG A 229 24.33 3.32 -7.68
C ARG A 229 23.85 3.58 -9.11
N ASP A 230 24.71 3.37 -10.11
CA ASP A 230 24.38 3.54 -11.53
C ASP A 230 23.59 2.37 -12.12
N ALA A 231 23.56 1.21 -11.44
CA ALA A 231 22.88 -0.01 -11.87
C ALA A 231 21.46 -0.13 -11.30
N VAL A 232 21.15 0.68 -10.28
CA VAL A 232 19.87 0.64 -9.55
C VAL A 232 19.12 1.94 -9.79
N SER A 233 17.86 1.82 -10.21
CA SER A 233 16.98 2.97 -10.41
C SER A 233 15.58 2.64 -9.93
N GLN A 234 14.80 3.67 -9.61
CA GLN A 234 13.37 3.50 -9.41
C GLN A 234 12.65 3.58 -10.77
N ILE A 235 11.39 3.18 -10.82
CA ILE A 235 10.59 3.19 -12.05
C ILE A 235 9.69 4.43 -12.04
N ILE A 236 9.54 5.10 -13.19
CA ILE A 236 8.60 6.23 -13.32
C ILE A 236 7.17 5.71 -13.40
N THR A 237 6.23 6.51 -12.91
CA THR A 237 4.80 6.35 -13.19
C THR A 237 4.30 7.59 -13.90
N PHE A 238 3.38 7.36 -14.83
CA PHE A 238 2.72 8.45 -15.54
C PHE A 238 1.35 8.68 -14.92
N GLY A 239 1.16 9.87 -14.35
CA GLY A 239 -0.15 10.33 -13.93
C GLY A 239 -0.97 10.67 -15.17
N THR A 240 -1.97 9.86 -15.49
CA THR A 240 -2.86 10.09 -16.62
C THR A 240 -4.10 10.87 -16.20
N MET A 241 -4.70 11.58 -17.15
CA MET A 241 -5.95 12.31 -16.93
C MET A 241 -7.13 11.35 -16.83
N ALA A 242 -7.44 10.91 -15.60
CA ALA A 242 -8.62 10.10 -15.30
C ALA A 242 -9.92 10.91 -15.45
N ALA A 243 -11.06 10.25 -15.68
CA ALA A 243 -12.35 10.89 -15.99
C ALA A 243 -12.75 12.06 -15.06
N LYS A 244 -12.56 11.93 -13.74
CA LYS A 244 -12.84 13.03 -12.78
C LYS A 244 -11.82 14.15 -12.85
N ALA A 245 -10.53 13.79 -12.99
CA ALA A 245 -9.44 14.75 -13.02
C ALA A 245 -9.50 15.59 -14.30
N VAL A 246 -9.75 14.96 -15.45
CA VAL A 246 -9.86 15.66 -16.74
C VAL A 246 -11.01 16.66 -16.75
N ILE A 247 -12.17 16.32 -16.19
CA ILE A 247 -13.30 17.27 -16.04
C ILE A 247 -12.88 18.48 -15.21
N ARG A 248 -12.18 18.25 -14.10
CA ARG A 248 -11.69 19.33 -13.21
C ARG A 248 -10.65 20.22 -13.88
N ASP A 249 -9.67 19.62 -14.54
CA ASP A 249 -8.58 20.34 -15.18
C ASP A 249 -9.08 21.16 -16.38
N VAL A 250 -9.90 20.56 -17.25
CA VAL A 250 -10.51 21.24 -18.41
C VAL A 250 -11.46 22.34 -17.93
N GLY A 251 -12.35 22.05 -16.97
CA GLY A 251 -13.28 23.04 -16.45
C GLY A 251 -12.58 24.26 -15.83
N ARG A 252 -11.45 24.05 -15.14
CA ARG A 252 -10.60 25.13 -14.63
C ARG A 252 -10.02 25.97 -15.77
N VAL A 253 -9.48 25.34 -16.81
CA VAL A 253 -8.85 26.07 -17.94
C VAL A 253 -9.88 26.85 -18.77
N LEU A 254 -11.11 26.33 -18.88
CA LEU A 254 -12.24 27.05 -19.49
C LEU A 254 -12.76 28.22 -18.62
N GLY A 255 -12.26 28.38 -17.39
CA GLY A 255 -12.59 29.50 -16.51
C GLY A 255 -13.81 29.27 -15.59
N HIS A 256 -14.33 28.05 -15.49
CA HIS A 256 -15.48 27.76 -14.63
C HIS A 256 -15.09 27.77 -13.13
N PRO A 257 -15.99 28.24 -12.23
CA PRO A 257 -15.76 28.17 -10.78
C PRO A 257 -15.64 26.72 -10.27
N TYR A 258 -14.82 26.49 -9.25
CA TYR A 258 -14.60 25.16 -8.66
C TYR A 258 -15.90 24.44 -8.29
N GLY A 259 -16.87 25.15 -7.69
CA GLY A 259 -18.15 24.56 -7.30
C GLY A 259 -19.00 24.05 -8.48
N PHE A 260 -18.91 24.71 -9.64
CA PHE A 260 -19.59 24.28 -10.87
C PHE A 260 -19.00 22.97 -11.38
N VAL A 261 -17.68 22.91 -11.48
CA VAL A 261 -16.96 21.74 -12.01
C VAL A 261 -17.00 20.56 -11.04
N ASP A 262 -16.91 20.82 -9.74
CA ASP A 262 -16.99 19.78 -8.71
C ASP A 262 -18.34 19.06 -8.74
N ARG A 263 -19.44 19.80 -8.95
CA ARG A 263 -20.79 19.24 -9.11
C ARG A 263 -20.86 18.23 -10.26
N ILE A 264 -20.25 18.54 -11.41
CA ILE A 264 -20.22 17.64 -12.57
C ILE A 264 -19.30 16.45 -12.30
N SER A 265 -18.11 16.68 -11.75
CA SER A 265 -17.14 15.61 -11.47
C SER A 265 -17.64 14.57 -10.46
N LYS A 266 -18.56 14.95 -9.56
CA LYS A 266 -19.19 14.05 -8.58
C LYS A 266 -20.21 13.08 -9.18
N LEU A 267 -20.79 13.41 -10.35
CA LEU A 267 -21.70 12.51 -11.06
C LEU A 267 -20.96 11.32 -11.69
N VAL A 268 -19.66 11.46 -11.96
CA VAL A 268 -18.86 10.34 -12.47
C VAL A 268 -18.75 9.27 -11.39
N PRO A 269 -19.12 8.01 -11.66
CA PRO A 269 -19.00 6.94 -10.68
C PRO A 269 -17.54 6.72 -10.23
N PRO A 270 -17.32 6.25 -8.99
CA PRO A 270 -15.98 6.11 -8.42
C PRO A 270 -15.22 4.84 -8.87
N ASP A 271 -15.73 4.08 -9.85
CA ASP A 271 -15.14 2.80 -10.22
C ASP A 271 -13.70 2.94 -10.75
N PRO A 272 -12.77 2.05 -10.37
CA PRO A 272 -11.42 2.03 -10.93
C PRO A 272 -11.45 1.84 -12.45
N GLY A 273 -10.67 2.65 -13.17
CA GLY A 273 -10.63 2.60 -14.64
C GLY A 273 -11.93 3.09 -15.31
N MET A 274 -12.71 3.93 -14.61
CA MET A 274 -13.85 4.63 -15.18
C MET A 274 -13.39 5.56 -16.32
N THR A 275 -14.10 5.46 -17.44
CA THR A 275 -13.94 6.34 -18.60
C THR A 275 -15.20 7.19 -18.76
N LEU A 276 -15.10 8.32 -19.45
CA LEU A 276 -16.25 9.17 -19.75
C LEU A 276 -17.33 8.39 -20.52
N ALA A 277 -16.94 7.49 -21.43
CA ALA A 277 -17.89 6.62 -22.13
C ALA A 277 -18.70 5.74 -21.17
N LYS A 278 -18.03 5.05 -20.24
CA LYS A 278 -18.71 4.21 -19.24
C LYS A 278 -19.54 5.04 -18.26
N ALA A 279 -19.06 6.22 -17.88
CA ALA A 279 -19.78 7.12 -16.99
C ALA A 279 -21.12 7.55 -17.60
N PHE A 280 -21.15 7.84 -18.90
CA PHE A 280 -22.37 8.18 -19.63
C PHE A 280 -23.39 7.03 -19.71
N GLU A 281 -22.92 5.78 -19.71
CA GLU A 281 -23.81 4.60 -19.66
C GLU A 281 -24.33 4.33 -18.24
N ALA A 282 -23.52 4.61 -17.22
CA ALA A 282 -23.82 4.30 -15.82
C ALA A 282 -24.68 5.37 -15.12
N GLU A 283 -24.49 6.65 -15.44
CA GLU A 283 -25.20 7.78 -14.81
C GLU A 283 -26.05 8.54 -15.85
N PRO A 284 -27.38 8.36 -15.85
CA PRO A 284 -28.30 9.00 -16.81
C PRO A 284 -28.30 10.53 -16.75
N GLN A 285 -27.94 11.13 -15.61
CA GLN A 285 -27.86 12.59 -15.50
C GLN A 285 -26.75 13.20 -16.36
N LEU A 286 -25.68 12.45 -16.67
CA LEU A 286 -24.57 12.97 -17.50
C LEU A 286 -25.01 13.28 -18.94
N PRO A 287 -25.72 12.37 -19.65
CA PRO A 287 -26.37 12.70 -20.92
C PRO A 287 -27.35 13.88 -20.84
N GLU A 288 -28.16 13.96 -19.78
CA GLU A 288 -29.16 15.03 -19.63
C GLU A 288 -28.51 16.41 -19.52
N ILE A 289 -27.49 16.58 -18.67
CA ILE A 289 -26.78 17.85 -18.53
C ILE A 289 -25.93 18.19 -19.76
N TYR A 290 -25.45 17.18 -20.48
CA TYR A 290 -24.68 17.35 -21.71
C TYR A 290 -25.53 17.91 -22.85
N GLU A 291 -26.81 17.52 -22.96
CA GLU A 291 -27.73 18.08 -23.96
C GLU A 291 -28.41 19.37 -23.50
N ALA A 292 -28.51 19.61 -22.18
CA ALA A 292 -29.18 20.77 -21.62
C ALA A 292 -28.30 22.03 -21.55
N ASP A 293 -26.97 21.88 -21.44
CA ASP A 293 -26.04 22.97 -21.17
C ASP A 293 -24.84 22.94 -22.15
N GLU A 294 -24.73 23.97 -22.99
CA GLU A 294 -23.67 24.14 -23.99
C GLU A 294 -22.26 24.26 -23.35
N GLU A 295 -22.15 24.82 -22.14
CA GLU A 295 -20.87 24.89 -21.43
C GLU A 295 -20.42 23.49 -20.99
N VAL A 296 -21.36 22.67 -20.52
CA VAL A 296 -21.10 21.28 -20.15
C VAL A 296 -20.74 20.44 -21.37
N LYS A 297 -21.43 20.67 -22.50
CA LYS A 297 -21.12 20.03 -23.78
C LYS A 297 -19.68 20.29 -24.21
N ALA A 298 -19.28 21.57 -24.25
CA ALA A 298 -17.93 21.98 -24.63
C ALA A 298 -16.86 21.39 -23.70
N LEU A 299 -17.12 21.40 -22.38
CA LEU A 299 -16.23 20.80 -21.39
C LEU A 299 -16.04 19.30 -21.64
N ILE A 300 -17.13 18.56 -21.81
CA ILE A 300 -17.08 17.09 -21.95
C ILE A 300 -16.44 16.69 -23.28
N ASP A 301 -16.69 17.40 -24.37
CA ASP A 301 -16.06 17.09 -25.66
C ASP A 301 -14.55 17.30 -25.63
N MET A 302 -14.07 18.36 -24.98
CA MET A 302 -12.63 18.55 -24.75
C MET A 302 -12.07 17.50 -23.79
N ALA A 303 -12.81 17.14 -22.74
CA ALA A 303 -12.41 16.11 -21.79
C ALA A 303 -12.28 14.72 -22.46
N ARG A 304 -13.16 14.38 -23.41
CA ARG A 304 -13.06 13.14 -24.20
C ARG A 304 -11.78 13.08 -25.04
N LYS A 305 -11.32 14.21 -25.57
CA LYS A 305 -10.07 14.29 -26.35
C LYS A 305 -8.82 14.16 -25.49
N LEU A 306 -8.89 14.59 -24.23
CA LEU A 306 -7.76 14.59 -23.29
C LEU A 306 -7.76 13.42 -22.31
N GLU A 307 -8.83 12.62 -22.26
CA GLU A 307 -8.92 11.42 -21.42
C GLU A 307 -7.78 10.45 -21.74
N GLY A 308 -7.10 9.98 -20.69
CA GLY A 308 -6.00 9.02 -20.82
C GLY A 308 -4.66 9.64 -21.21
N VAL A 309 -4.60 10.93 -21.54
CA VAL A 309 -3.33 11.63 -21.81
C VAL A 309 -2.49 11.73 -20.54
N THR A 310 -1.18 11.54 -20.67
CA THR A 310 -0.21 11.72 -19.58
C THR A 310 -0.10 13.19 -19.18
N ARG A 311 -0.32 13.47 -17.90
CA ARG A 311 -0.28 14.81 -17.29
C ARG A 311 1.07 15.13 -16.68
N ASN A 312 1.62 14.23 -15.88
CA ASN A 312 2.88 14.43 -15.16
C ASN A 312 3.64 13.12 -14.98
N ALA A 313 4.95 13.27 -14.76
CA ALA A 313 5.80 12.22 -14.25
C ALA A 313 5.67 12.16 -12.73
N GLY A 314 5.57 10.94 -12.21
CA GLY A 314 5.65 10.63 -10.79
C GLY A 314 6.62 9.48 -10.57
N LYS A 315 6.91 9.23 -9.30
CA LYS A 315 7.72 8.08 -8.87
C LYS A 315 6.80 6.89 -8.63
N HIS A 316 7.15 5.71 -9.13
CA HIS A 316 6.41 4.50 -8.79
C HIS A 316 6.51 4.26 -7.28
N ALA A 317 5.38 3.95 -6.65
CA ALA A 317 5.31 3.74 -5.21
C ALA A 317 6.10 2.52 -4.72
N GLY A 318 6.77 1.76 -5.59
CA GLY A 318 7.48 0.54 -5.18
C GLY A 318 8.37 -0.10 -6.25
N GLY A 319 8.23 0.28 -7.52
CA GLY A 319 9.04 -0.29 -8.60
C GLY A 319 10.50 0.15 -8.50
N VAL A 320 11.38 -0.82 -8.30
CA VAL A 320 12.84 -0.70 -8.38
C VAL A 320 13.33 -1.62 -9.49
N VAL A 321 14.34 -1.20 -10.22
CA VAL A 321 14.98 -2.00 -11.27
C VAL A 321 16.45 -2.16 -10.95
N ILE A 322 16.96 -3.38 -11.14
CA ILE A 322 18.38 -3.71 -10.99
C ILE A 322 18.88 -4.20 -12.34
N ALA A 323 19.73 -3.40 -12.97
CA ALA A 323 20.39 -3.78 -14.22
C ALA A 323 21.68 -4.58 -13.92
N PRO A 324 22.10 -5.48 -14.83
CA PRO A 324 23.40 -6.14 -14.72
C PRO A 324 24.58 -5.20 -14.98
N THR A 325 24.34 -4.03 -15.59
CA THR A 325 25.32 -2.99 -15.90
C THR A 325 24.70 -1.63 -15.56
N LYS A 326 25.00 -0.55 -16.28
CA LYS A 326 24.43 0.76 -15.98
C LYS A 326 23.02 0.85 -16.51
N ILE A 327 22.14 1.51 -15.77
CA ILE A 327 20.76 1.68 -16.22
C ILE A 327 20.66 2.47 -17.53
N THR A 328 21.60 3.39 -17.75
CA THR A 328 21.72 4.21 -18.98
C THR A 328 22.02 3.40 -20.24
N ASP A 329 22.50 2.16 -20.10
CA ASP A 329 22.72 1.26 -21.23
C ASP A 329 21.39 0.74 -21.80
N PHE A 330 20.30 0.84 -21.02
CA PHE A 330 18.96 0.36 -21.37
C PHE A 330 17.93 1.47 -21.46
N ALA A 331 17.91 2.40 -20.50
CA ALA A 331 16.89 3.43 -20.39
C ALA A 331 17.49 4.78 -19.93
N PRO A 332 16.99 5.91 -20.46
CA PRO A 332 17.32 7.21 -19.91
C PRO A 332 16.66 7.40 -18.54
N LEU A 333 17.24 8.31 -17.74
CA LEU A 333 16.76 8.65 -16.42
C LEU A 333 15.99 9.98 -16.42
N TYR A 334 15.03 10.08 -15.51
CA TYR A 334 14.36 11.30 -15.07
C TYR A 334 14.73 11.52 -13.60
N CYS A 335 14.92 12.78 -13.20
CA CYS A 335 15.23 13.15 -11.83
C CYS A 335 14.28 14.26 -11.39
N ASP A 336 14.16 14.44 -10.07
CA ASP A 336 13.42 15.57 -9.52
C ASP A 336 14.14 16.91 -9.79
N GLU A 337 13.51 18.03 -9.38
CA GLU A 337 14.04 19.38 -9.57
C GLU A 337 15.42 19.61 -8.95
N GLN A 338 15.80 18.80 -7.94
CA GLN A 338 17.09 18.87 -7.26
C GLN A 338 18.13 17.94 -7.92
N GLY A 339 17.75 17.20 -8.95
CA GLY A 339 18.60 16.18 -9.59
C GLY A 339 18.76 14.92 -8.74
N LEU A 340 17.89 14.72 -7.76
CA LEU A 340 17.88 13.55 -6.88
C LEU A 340 16.85 12.52 -7.38
N HIS A 341 16.88 11.33 -6.77
CA HIS A 341 15.95 10.23 -7.03
C HIS A 341 15.82 9.83 -8.51
N PRO A 342 16.86 9.23 -9.11
CA PRO A 342 16.78 8.77 -10.50
C PRO A 342 15.67 7.74 -10.67
N VAL A 343 14.81 7.97 -11.67
CA VAL A 343 13.78 7.04 -12.13
C VAL A 343 13.96 6.74 -13.63
N THR A 344 13.65 5.53 -14.08
CA THR A 344 13.67 5.16 -15.51
C THR A 344 12.59 5.91 -16.26
N GLN A 345 12.83 6.41 -17.47
CA GLN A 345 11.76 7.05 -18.25
C GLN A 345 10.73 6.05 -18.84
N PHE A 346 11.06 4.76 -18.84
CA PHE A 346 10.11 3.70 -19.17
C PHE A 346 9.24 3.36 -17.97
N ASP A 347 7.95 3.16 -18.23
CA ASP A 347 6.98 2.75 -17.22
C ASP A 347 7.16 1.29 -16.80
N LYS A 348 6.27 0.80 -15.92
CA LYS A 348 6.33 -0.58 -15.40
C LYS A 348 6.38 -1.65 -16.50
N ASN A 349 5.62 -1.50 -17.58
CA ASN A 349 5.52 -2.55 -18.61
C ASN A 349 6.66 -2.42 -19.62
N ASP A 350 6.98 -1.19 -20.00
CA ASP A 350 8.01 -0.91 -21.00
C ASP A 350 9.41 -1.27 -20.49
N VAL A 351 9.69 -1.06 -19.20
CA VAL A 351 10.99 -1.42 -18.60
C VAL A 351 11.21 -2.94 -18.54
N GLU A 352 10.15 -3.70 -18.26
CA GLU A 352 10.17 -5.17 -18.27
C GLU A 352 10.32 -5.69 -19.70
N TYR A 353 9.59 -5.10 -20.65
CA TYR A 353 9.70 -5.45 -22.07
C TYR A 353 11.06 -5.10 -22.67
N ALA A 354 11.72 -4.06 -22.16
CA ALA A 354 13.11 -3.73 -22.46
C ALA A 354 14.13 -4.74 -21.90
N GLY A 355 13.68 -5.71 -21.08
CA GLY A 355 14.48 -6.83 -20.61
C GLY A 355 15.07 -6.67 -19.21
N LEU A 356 14.73 -5.60 -18.50
CA LEU A 356 15.23 -5.36 -17.15
C LEU A 356 14.35 -6.02 -16.08
N VAL A 357 15.01 -6.47 -15.02
CA VAL A 357 14.35 -7.09 -13.87
C VAL A 357 13.80 -6.04 -12.94
N LYS A 358 12.48 -6.08 -12.74
CA LYS A 358 11.77 -5.25 -11.79
C LYS A 358 11.58 -6.00 -10.46
N PHE A 359 11.67 -5.24 -9.38
CA PHE A 359 11.28 -5.63 -8.03
C PHE A 359 10.26 -4.62 -7.51
N ASP A 360 9.19 -5.10 -6.87
CA ASP A 360 8.20 -4.23 -6.23
C ASP A 360 8.46 -4.19 -4.71
N PHE A 361 9.08 -3.11 -4.25
CA PHE A 361 9.29 -2.78 -2.83
C PHE A 361 8.11 -1.94 -2.36
N LEU A 362 7.07 -2.59 -1.85
CA LEU A 362 5.83 -1.93 -1.45
C LEU A 362 5.94 -1.46 -0.01
N GLY A 363 5.52 -0.21 0.26
CA GLY A 363 5.40 0.30 1.61
C GLY A 363 4.07 -0.15 2.23
N LEU A 364 4.10 -1.13 3.13
CA LEU A 364 2.93 -1.59 3.87
C LEU A 364 2.92 -0.98 5.27
N ARG A 365 2.01 -0.04 5.48
CA ARG A 365 1.83 0.64 6.77
C ARG A 365 1.58 -0.31 7.94
N THR A 366 0.91 -1.44 7.71
CA THR A 366 0.65 -2.43 8.75
C THR A 366 1.93 -3.01 9.36
N LEU A 367 3.00 -3.15 8.57
CA LEU A 367 4.28 -3.61 9.09
C LEU A 367 4.94 -2.55 9.98
N THR A 368 4.76 -1.27 9.65
CA THR A 368 5.16 -0.15 10.52
C THR A 368 4.39 -0.17 11.85
N ILE A 369 3.08 -0.44 11.82
CA ILE A 369 2.25 -0.61 13.03
C ILE A 369 2.78 -1.77 13.88
N ILE A 370 3.03 -2.93 13.29
CA ILE A 370 3.56 -4.09 14.01
C ILE A 370 4.92 -3.76 14.64
N ASN A 371 5.80 -3.07 13.92
CA ASN A 371 7.10 -2.67 14.44
C ASN A 371 6.99 -1.73 15.65
N TRP A 372 6.19 -0.68 15.56
CA TRP A 372 5.99 0.23 16.69
C TRP A 372 5.32 -0.47 17.89
N ALA A 373 4.38 -1.38 17.63
CA ALA A 373 3.79 -2.20 18.68
C ALA A 373 4.86 -3.07 19.36
N LEU A 374 5.72 -3.74 18.59
CA LEU A 374 6.83 -4.55 19.12
C LEU A 374 7.84 -3.70 19.90
N GLU A 375 8.20 -2.51 19.43
CA GLU A 375 9.09 -1.60 20.16
C GLU A 375 8.52 -1.20 21.54
N MET A 376 7.22 -0.91 21.62
CA MET A 376 6.55 -0.59 22.88
C MET A 376 6.42 -1.82 23.80
N ILE A 377 6.03 -2.97 23.24
CA ILE A 377 5.88 -4.23 23.99
C ILE A 377 7.22 -4.68 24.54
N ASN A 378 8.29 -4.63 23.74
CA ASN A 378 9.63 -5.06 24.15
C ASN A 378 10.20 -4.17 25.26
N LYS A 379 9.95 -2.85 25.24
CA LYS A 379 10.30 -1.95 26.36
C LYS A 379 9.60 -2.36 27.66
N ARG A 380 8.32 -2.74 27.58
CA ARG A 380 7.55 -3.21 28.75
C ARG A 380 8.05 -4.57 29.25
N ARG A 381 8.31 -5.50 28.33
CA ARG A 381 8.84 -6.83 28.64
C ARG A 381 10.21 -6.78 29.29
N GLU A 382 11.10 -5.93 28.77
CA GLU A 382 12.43 -5.71 29.34
C GLU A 382 12.34 -5.21 30.79
N LYS A 383 11.44 -4.25 31.08
CA LYS A 383 11.16 -3.80 32.46
C LYS A 383 10.69 -4.93 33.38
N ASN A 384 9.97 -5.90 32.85
CA ASN A 384 9.46 -7.06 33.59
C ASN A 384 10.45 -8.25 33.62
N GLY A 385 11.61 -8.14 32.97
CA GLY A 385 12.58 -9.24 32.86
C GLY A 385 12.17 -10.36 31.89
N GLU A 386 11.24 -10.08 30.98
CA GLU A 386 10.81 -11.00 29.91
C GLU A 386 11.65 -10.80 28.64
N GLY A 387 11.88 -11.87 27.88
CA GLY A 387 12.55 -11.79 26.58
C GLY A 387 11.74 -11.06 25.51
N PRO A 388 12.40 -10.56 24.44
CA PRO A 388 11.71 -9.87 23.35
C PRO A 388 10.66 -10.77 22.70
N LEU A 389 9.55 -10.16 22.29
CA LEU A 389 8.48 -10.85 21.58
C LEU A 389 8.88 -11.07 20.12
N ASP A 390 8.86 -12.33 19.68
CA ASP A 390 8.94 -12.69 18.27
C ASP A 390 7.53 -12.93 17.72
N ILE A 391 7.13 -12.08 16.77
CA ILE A 391 5.81 -12.15 16.13
C ILE A 391 5.69 -13.33 15.16
N ALA A 392 6.79 -13.87 14.64
CA ALA A 392 6.79 -15.03 13.75
C ALA A 392 6.56 -16.35 14.52
N ALA A 393 6.83 -16.35 15.83
CA ALA A 393 6.70 -17.52 16.70
C ALA A 393 5.33 -17.64 17.40
N ILE A 394 4.34 -16.81 17.04
CA ILE A 394 3.02 -16.88 17.65
C ILE A 394 2.26 -18.15 17.22
N PRO A 395 1.51 -18.80 18.12
CA PRO A 395 0.68 -19.94 17.76
C PRO A 395 -0.46 -19.49 16.84
N LEU A 396 -0.81 -20.29 15.82
CA LEU A 396 -1.87 -19.99 14.85
C LEU A 396 -3.28 -20.43 15.30
N ASP A 397 -3.38 -21.02 16.48
CA ASP A 397 -4.60 -21.58 17.10
C ASP A 397 -4.97 -20.88 18.44
N ASP A 398 -4.50 -19.65 18.66
CA ASP A 398 -4.76 -18.92 19.90
C ASP A 398 -6.26 -18.61 20.06
N LYS A 399 -6.89 -19.31 21.00
CA LYS A 399 -8.32 -19.18 21.28
C LYS A 399 -8.77 -17.75 21.57
N LYS A 400 -7.97 -16.96 22.32
CA LYS A 400 -8.34 -15.58 22.68
C LYS A 400 -8.42 -14.68 21.45
N SER A 401 -7.55 -14.90 20.48
CA SER A 401 -7.57 -14.21 19.18
C SER A 401 -8.87 -14.49 18.44
N PHE A 402 -9.26 -15.77 18.31
CA PHE A 402 -10.53 -16.13 17.67
C PHE A 402 -11.76 -15.66 18.47
N ASP A 403 -11.74 -15.69 19.80
CA ASP A 403 -12.82 -15.17 20.65
C ASP A 403 -13.06 -13.67 20.40
N MET A 404 -12.01 -12.86 20.17
CA MET A 404 -12.15 -11.45 19.79
C MET A 404 -12.69 -11.28 18.37
N LEU A 405 -12.22 -12.10 17.44
CA LEU A 405 -12.69 -12.11 16.05
C LEU A 405 -14.20 -12.45 15.99
N GLN A 406 -14.64 -13.47 16.72
CA GLN A 406 -16.05 -13.88 16.85
C GLN A 406 -16.96 -12.79 17.43
N ARG A 407 -16.43 -11.97 18.35
CA ARG A 407 -17.11 -10.75 18.86
C ARG A 407 -17.20 -9.61 17.84
N SER A 408 -16.58 -9.77 16.66
CA SER A 408 -16.54 -8.78 15.58
C SER A 408 -15.87 -7.46 15.99
N GLU A 409 -14.93 -7.53 16.93
CA GLU A 409 -14.13 -6.39 17.43
C GLU A 409 -12.91 -6.13 16.51
N THR A 410 -13.13 -6.11 15.19
CA THR A 410 -12.06 -6.05 14.17
C THR A 410 -11.73 -4.65 13.67
N THR A 411 -12.17 -3.59 14.36
CA THR A 411 -11.64 -2.23 14.08
C THR A 411 -10.11 -2.26 14.24
N ALA A 412 -9.36 -1.66 13.32
CA ALA A 412 -7.89 -1.69 13.31
C ALA A 412 -7.23 -3.07 13.04
N VAL A 413 -8.00 -4.13 12.77
CA VAL A 413 -7.46 -5.42 12.36
C VAL A 413 -7.34 -5.43 10.83
N PHE A 414 -6.12 -5.61 10.34
CA PHE A 414 -5.79 -5.43 8.93
C PHE A 414 -6.71 -6.23 7.99
N GLN A 415 -7.18 -5.59 6.90
CA GLN A 415 -8.17 -6.08 5.93
C GLN A 415 -9.58 -6.40 6.47
N LEU A 416 -9.77 -6.52 7.78
CA LEU A 416 -11.01 -6.99 8.39
C LEU A 416 -11.87 -5.87 9.02
N GLU A 417 -11.59 -4.61 8.67
CA GLU A 417 -12.13 -3.43 9.36
C GLU A 417 -13.53 -3.00 8.87
N SER A 418 -13.85 -3.30 7.61
CA SER A 418 -15.05 -2.77 6.96
C SER A 418 -16.33 -3.27 7.63
N ARG A 419 -17.39 -2.44 7.62
CA ARG A 419 -18.68 -2.80 8.23
C ARG A 419 -19.25 -4.09 7.62
N GLY A 420 -19.21 -4.23 6.30
CA GLY A 420 -19.68 -5.44 5.63
C GLY A 420 -18.87 -6.68 6.02
N MET A 421 -17.56 -6.53 6.23
CA MET A 421 -16.71 -7.64 6.68
C MET A 421 -17.03 -8.02 8.13
N LYS A 422 -17.27 -7.04 9.01
CA LYS A 422 -17.72 -7.30 10.39
C LYS A 422 -19.04 -8.05 10.44
N ASP A 423 -20.00 -7.67 9.59
CA ASP A 423 -21.28 -8.38 9.48
C ASP A 423 -21.08 -9.82 8.98
N LEU A 424 -20.13 -10.03 8.05
CA LEU A 424 -19.75 -11.36 7.58
C LEU A 424 -19.11 -12.20 8.69
N ILE A 425 -18.13 -11.66 9.41
CA ILE A 425 -17.45 -12.33 10.54
C ILE A 425 -18.47 -12.73 11.61
N LYS A 426 -19.42 -11.84 11.93
CA LYS A 426 -20.48 -12.10 12.89
C LYS A 426 -21.35 -13.30 12.49
N ARG A 427 -21.60 -13.49 11.20
CA ARG A 427 -22.39 -14.61 10.67
C ARG A 427 -21.57 -15.90 10.52
N LEU A 428 -20.30 -15.78 10.14
CA LEU A 428 -19.39 -16.91 9.91
C LEU A 428 -18.90 -17.53 11.21
N GLN A 429 -18.67 -16.73 12.26
CA GLN A 429 -18.03 -17.17 13.51
C GLN A 429 -16.73 -17.96 13.22
N PRO A 430 -15.70 -17.30 12.67
CA PRO A 430 -14.42 -17.95 12.37
C PRO A 430 -13.76 -18.48 13.66
N ASP A 431 -13.23 -19.70 13.60
CA ASP A 431 -12.65 -20.42 14.75
C ASP A 431 -11.29 -21.06 14.44
N CYS A 432 -10.81 -20.95 13.19
CA CYS A 432 -9.49 -21.41 12.79
C CYS A 432 -8.83 -20.44 11.78
N PHE A 433 -7.53 -20.62 11.54
CA PHE A 433 -6.77 -19.76 10.63
C PHE A 433 -7.24 -19.88 9.17
N GLU A 434 -7.64 -21.06 8.70
CA GLU A 434 -8.18 -21.27 7.34
C GLU A 434 -9.45 -20.44 7.08
N ASP A 435 -10.28 -20.19 8.11
CA ASP A 435 -11.42 -19.26 7.97
C ASP A 435 -10.96 -17.83 7.70
N MET A 436 -9.85 -17.40 8.28
CA MET A 436 -9.29 -16.07 8.02
C MET A 436 -8.80 -15.95 6.59
N ILE A 437 -8.15 -16.99 6.07
CA ILE A 437 -7.75 -17.08 4.66
C ILE A 437 -8.99 -16.99 3.76
N ALA A 438 -10.06 -17.69 4.13
CA ALA A 438 -11.31 -17.71 3.37
C ALA A 438 -12.06 -16.37 3.43
N LEU A 439 -12.08 -15.69 4.59
CA LEU A 439 -12.74 -14.39 4.77
C LEU A 439 -12.24 -13.34 3.77
N VAL A 440 -10.92 -13.26 3.61
CA VAL A 440 -10.28 -12.33 2.66
C VAL A 440 -10.67 -12.64 1.22
N ALA A 441 -10.78 -13.93 0.86
CA ALA A 441 -11.20 -14.36 -0.47
C ALA A 441 -12.71 -14.15 -0.73
N LEU A 442 -13.55 -14.37 0.29
CA LEU A 442 -15.01 -14.33 0.22
C LEU A 442 -15.57 -12.91 0.19
N PHE A 443 -14.93 -11.93 0.84
CA PHE A 443 -15.47 -10.57 0.93
C PHE A 443 -15.25 -9.73 -0.34
N ARG A 444 -15.84 -10.18 -1.46
CA ARG A 444 -15.75 -9.53 -2.77
C ARG A 444 -17.14 -9.52 -3.44
N PRO A 445 -17.46 -8.53 -4.29
CA PRO A 445 -18.79 -8.40 -4.88
C PRO A 445 -19.31 -9.67 -5.58
N GLY A 446 -18.44 -10.41 -6.30
CA GLY A 446 -18.80 -11.66 -6.97
C GLY A 446 -19.28 -12.76 -6.01
N PRO A 447 -18.42 -13.26 -5.10
CA PRO A 447 -18.80 -14.23 -4.08
C PRO A 447 -20.03 -13.88 -3.23
N LEU A 448 -20.20 -12.60 -2.84
CA LEU A 448 -21.37 -12.16 -2.08
C LEU A 448 -22.67 -12.28 -2.89
N GLN A 449 -22.63 -11.96 -4.19
CA GLN A 449 -23.81 -11.99 -5.05
C GLN A 449 -24.17 -13.42 -5.51
N SER A 450 -23.22 -14.35 -5.49
CA SER A 450 -23.44 -15.72 -5.96
C SER A 450 -24.05 -16.65 -4.92
N GLY A 451 -24.29 -16.19 -3.68
CA GLY A 451 -24.76 -17.01 -2.56
C GLY A 451 -23.71 -17.98 -2.02
N MET A 452 -22.46 -17.93 -2.52
CA MET A 452 -21.39 -18.85 -2.13
C MET A 452 -20.98 -18.65 -0.66
N VAL A 453 -21.01 -17.40 -0.20
CA VAL A 453 -20.74 -17.04 1.19
C VAL A 453 -21.75 -17.69 2.14
N ASP A 454 -23.03 -17.71 1.75
CA ASP A 454 -24.10 -18.28 2.57
C ASP A 454 -23.95 -19.80 2.68
N ASN A 455 -23.70 -20.48 1.55
CA ASN A 455 -23.42 -21.91 1.52
C ASN A 455 -22.19 -22.28 2.37
N PHE A 456 -21.12 -21.47 2.31
CA PHE A 456 -19.92 -21.70 3.13
C PHE A 456 -20.26 -21.64 4.62
N ILE A 457 -21.01 -20.62 5.04
CA ILE A 457 -21.43 -20.43 6.43
C ILE A 457 -22.39 -21.55 6.88
N ASP A 458 -23.32 -21.97 6.02
CA ASP A 458 -24.32 -22.99 6.35
C ASP A 458 -23.72 -24.38 6.45
N ARG A 459 -22.80 -24.74 5.54
CA ARG A 459 -22.05 -26.01 5.60
C ARG A 459 -21.12 -26.06 6.81
N LYS A 460 -20.42 -24.96 7.12
CA LYS A 460 -19.58 -24.86 8.32
C LYS A 460 -20.36 -25.15 9.60
N HIS A 461 -21.54 -24.54 9.74
CA HIS A 461 -22.39 -24.71 10.94
C HIS A 461 -23.23 -26.00 10.92
N GLY A 462 -23.06 -26.88 9.93
CA GLY A 462 -23.85 -28.11 9.79
C GLY A 462 -25.35 -27.88 9.52
N ARG A 463 -25.72 -26.71 8.98
CA ARG A 463 -27.09 -26.42 8.53
C ARG A 463 -27.39 -26.99 7.15
N GLU A 464 -26.35 -27.21 6.36
CA GLU A 464 -26.38 -27.88 5.05
C GLU A 464 -25.38 -29.05 5.05
N GLU A 465 -25.72 -30.14 4.36
CA GLU A 465 -24.84 -31.31 4.21
C GLU A 465 -23.61 -30.95 3.37
N ILE A 466 -22.41 -31.28 3.86
CA ILE A 466 -21.17 -31.03 3.12
C ILE A 466 -21.08 -31.99 1.93
N SER A 467 -21.07 -31.44 0.72
CA SER A 467 -20.90 -32.18 -0.54
C SER A 467 -19.67 -31.69 -1.29
N TYR A 468 -19.02 -32.57 -2.04
CA TYR A 468 -17.72 -32.29 -2.67
C TYR A 468 -17.77 -32.30 -4.21
N PRO A 469 -18.19 -31.21 -4.89
CA PRO A 469 -18.69 -29.92 -4.36
C PRO A 469 -20.23 -29.78 -4.29
N ASP A 470 -20.97 -30.67 -4.96
CA ASP A 470 -22.42 -30.60 -5.14
C ASP A 470 -23.11 -31.91 -4.71
N VAL A 471 -24.38 -31.84 -4.30
CA VAL A 471 -25.13 -33.01 -3.79
C VAL A 471 -25.19 -34.14 -4.84
N GLN A 472 -25.40 -33.80 -6.12
CA GLN A 472 -25.48 -34.78 -7.20
C GLN A 472 -24.12 -35.02 -7.85
N TRP A 473 -23.34 -33.95 -8.01
CA TRP A 473 -22.08 -33.98 -8.77
C TRP A 473 -20.88 -33.95 -7.83
N GLN A 474 -20.71 -34.99 -7.02
CA GLN A 474 -19.59 -35.15 -6.09
C GLN A 474 -18.81 -36.45 -6.30
N HIS A 475 -17.55 -36.42 -5.88
CA HIS A 475 -16.68 -37.59 -5.91
C HIS A 475 -15.77 -37.60 -4.67
N GLU A 476 -15.56 -38.77 -4.08
CA GLU A 476 -14.79 -38.93 -2.84
C GLU A 476 -13.33 -38.47 -2.99
N SER A 477 -12.75 -38.60 -4.20
CA SER A 477 -11.39 -38.11 -4.47
C SER A 477 -11.22 -36.60 -4.34
N LEU A 478 -12.32 -35.82 -4.35
CA LEU A 478 -12.28 -34.37 -4.17
C LEU A 478 -12.28 -33.95 -2.70
N LYS A 479 -12.54 -34.88 -1.78
CA LYS A 479 -12.57 -34.59 -0.35
C LYS A 479 -11.27 -33.94 0.14
N PRO A 480 -10.06 -34.49 -0.11
CA PRO A 480 -8.83 -33.88 0.42
C PRO A 480 -8.60 -32.45 -0.07
N VAL A 481 -9.03 -32.13 -1.30
CA VAL A 481 -8.83 -30.81 -1.92
C VAL A 481 -9.81 -29.76 -1.39
N LEU A 482 -11.05 -30.18 -1.09
CA LEU A 482 -12.15 -29.30 -0.73
C LEU A 482 -12.53 -29.35 0.75
N GLU A 483 -11.90 -30.21 1.55
CA GLU A 483 -12.11 -30.31 2.99
C GLU A 483 -11.83 -29.00 3.73
N PRO A 484 -10.74 -28.25 3.45
CA PRO A 484 -10.47 -26.97 4.11
C PRO A 484 -11.54 -25.89 3.85
N THR A 485 -12.37 -26.07 2.81
CA THR A 485 -13.40 -25.10 2.42
C THR A 485 -14.81 -25.69 2.44
N TYR A 486 -15.02 -26.77 3.21
CA TYR A 486 -16.32 -27.41 3.38
C TYR A 486 -17.03 -27.77 2.06
N GLY A 487 -16.26 -28.25 1.07
CA GLY A 487 -16.79 -28.65 -0.24
C GLY A 487 -16.99 -27.48 -1.23
N ILE A 488 -16.67 -26.24 -0.87
CA ILE A 488 -16.82 -25.07 -1.74
C ILE A 488 -15.54 -24.81 -2.54
N ILE A 489 -15.66 -24.59 -3.85
CA ILE A 489 -14.51 -24.24 -4.70
C ILE A 489 -14.24 -22.74 -4.55
N LEU A 490 -13.25 -22.37 -3.74
CA LEU A 490 -12.93 -20.97 -3.41
C LEU A 490 -11.63 -20.50 -4.05
N TYR A 491 -10.62 -21.38 -4.12
CA TYR A 491 -9.27 -21.00 -4.52
C TYR A 491 -8.89 -21.47 -5.92
N GLN A 492 -7.96 -20.74 -6.55
CA GLN A 492 -7.34 -21.12 -7.83
C GLN A 492 -6.52 -22.39 -7.69
N GLU A 493 -5.83 -22.56 -6.56
CA GLU A 493 -5.05 -23.74 -6.21
C GLU A 493 -5.94 -24.98 -6.11
N GLN A 494 -7.16 -24.85 -5.57
CA GLN A 494 -8.14 -25.95 -5.56
C GLN A 494 -8.58 -26.33 -6.97
N VAL A 495 -8.79 -25.36 -7.87
CA VAL A 495 -9.07 -25.65 -9.29
C VAL A 495 -7.95 -26.46 -9.93
N MET A 496 -6.70 -26.13 -9.60
CA MET A 496 -5.54 -26.86 -10.12
C MET A 496 -5.45 -28.28 -9.55
N GLN A 497 -5.65 -28.45 -8.24
CA GLN A 497 -5.66 -29.75 -7.58
C GLN A 497 -6.82 -30.64 -8.04
N ILE A 498 -8.01 -30.07 -8.29
CA ILE A 498 -9.14 -30.79 -8.89
C ILE A 498 -8.72 -31.36 -10.26
N ALA A 499 -8.09 -30.57 -11.12
CA ALA A 499 -7.65 -31.06 -12.42
C ALA A 499 -6.57 -32.16 -12.32
N GLN A 500 -5.66 -32.04 -11.35
CA GLN A 500 -4.64 -33.05 -11.08
C GLN A 500 -5.25 -34.38 -10.60
N VAL A 501 -6.08 -34.33 -9.56
CA VAL A 501 -6.63 -35.52 -8.90
C VAL A 501 -7.71 -36.19 -9.77
N LEU A 502 -8.60 -35.40 -10.37
CA LEU A 502 -9.76 -35.91 -11.11
C LEU A 502 -9.35 -36.35 -12.52
N SER A 503 -8.50 -35.58 -13.22
CA SER A 503 -8.18 -35.81 -14.63
C SER A 503 -6.71 -36.13 -14.92
N GLY A 504 -5.86 -36.26 -13.89
CA GLY A 504 -4.45 -36.65 -14.07
C GLY A 504 -3.59 -35.59 -14.75
N TYR A 505 -3.96 -34.31 -14.64
CA TYR A 505 -3.15 -33.21 -15.17
C TYR A 505 -1.81 -33.11 -14.41
N THR A 506 -0.77 -32.65 -15.10
CA THR A 506 0.39 -32.08 -14.43
C THR A 506 -0.02 -30.77 -13.74
N LEU A 507 0.64 -30.39 -12.65
CA LEU A 507 0.35 -29.13 -11.96
C LEU A 507 0.59 -27.91 -12.87
N GLY A 508 1.59 -27.98 -13.76
CA GLY A 508 1.83 -26.98 -14.81
C GLY A 508 0.70 -26.88 -15.83
N GLY A 509 0.21 -28.03 -16.32
CA GLY A 509 -0.96 -28.10 -17.20
C GLY A 509 -2.24 -27.59 -16.52
N ALA A 510 -2.39 -27.83 -15.22
CA ALA A 510 -3.52 -27.35 -14.43
C ALA A 510 -3.50 -25.81 -14.27
N ASP A 511 -2.33 -25.18 -14.14
CA ASP A 511 -2.23 -23.71 -14.18
C ASP A 511 -2.65 -23.16 -15.57
N MET A 512 -2.30 -23.86 -16.65
CA MET A 512 -2.72 -23.50 -18.01
C MET A 512 -4.24 -23.58 -18.17
N LEU A 513 -4.89 -24.60 -17.60
CA LEU A 513 -6.34 -24.73 -17.56
C LEU A 513 -6.99 -23.53 -16.86
N ARG A 514 -6.53 -23.19 -15.65
CA ARG A 514 -7.01 -22.03 -14.88
C ARG A 514 -6.89 -20.73 -15.69
N ARG A 515 -5.77 -20.52 -16.39
CA ARG A 515 -5.58 -19.34 -17.26
C ARG A 515 -6.56 -19.32 -18.44
N ALA A 516 -6.83 -20.48 -19.05
CA ALA A 516 -7.82 -20.60 -20.11
C ALA A 516 -9.22 -20.22 -19.62
N MET A 517 -9.61 -20.69 -18.42
CA MET A 517 -10.87 -20.32 -17.76
C MET A 517 -10.96 -18.81 -17.51
N GLY A 518 -9.87 -18.18 -17.05
CA GLY A 518 -9.83 -16.74 -16.81
C GLY A 518 -9.98 -15.90 -18.10
N LYS A 519 -9.37 -16.33 -19.21
CA LYS A 519 -9.44 -15.63 -20.50
C LYS A 519 -10.75 -15.88 -21.27
N LYS A 520 -11.52 -16.90 -20.90
CA LYS A 520 -12.82 -17.29 -21.52
C LYS A 520 -12.75 -17.41 -23.04
N LYS A 521 -11.64 -17.93 -23.59
CA LYS A 521 -11.50 -18.16 -25.04
C LYS A 521 -12.26 -19.44 -25.43
N PRO A 522 -13.29 -19.37 -26.29
CA PRO A 522 -14.14 -20.53 -26.61
C PRO A 522 -13.35 -21.73 -27.16
N GLU A 523 -12.40 -21.48 -28.07
CA GLU A 523 -11.62 -22.55 -28.70
C GLU A 523 -10.69 -23.28 -27.72
N GLU A 524 -10.04 -22.54 -26.83
CA GLU A 524 -9.12 -23.13 -25.83
C GLU A 524 -9.89 -23.91 -24.78
N MET A 525 -11.06 -23.40 -24.35
CA MET A 525 -11.93 -24.10 -23.41
C MET A 525 -12.44 -25.44 -23.98
N ALA A 526 -12.77 -25.49 -25.27
CA ALA A 526 -13.19 -26.73 -25.92
C ALA A 526 -12.09 -27.81 -25.90
N LYS A 527 -10.83 -27.43 -26.15
CA LYS A 527 -9.69 -28.36 -26.07
C LYS A 527 -9.50 -28.89 -24.65
N GLN A 528 -9.52 -27.98 -23.67
CA GLN A 528 -9.33 -28.34 -22.27
C GLN A 528 -10.45 -29.24 -21.73
N ARG A 529 -11.69 -29.02 -22.16
CA ARG A 529 -12.84 -29.90 -21.83
C ARG A 529 -12.59 -31.35 -22.26
N SER A 530 -12.14 -31.56 -23.51
CA SER A 530 -11.84 -32.92 -24.01
C SER A 530 -10.71 -33.59 -23.21
N ILE A 531 -9.63 -32.85 -22.91
CA ILE A 531 -8.51 -33.39 -22.12
C ILE A 531 -8.97 -33.76 -20.70
N PHE A 532 -9.82 -32.93 -20.09
CA PHE A 532 -10.38 -33.18 -18.76
C PHE A 532 -11.25 -34.44 -18.72
N GLU A 533 -12.13 -34.62 -19.71
CA GLU A 533 -13.00 -35.79 -19.82
C GLU A 533 -12.21 -37.08 -20.03
N ASP A 534 -11.25 -37.07 -20.96
CA ASP A 534 -10.40 -38.23 -21.25
C ASP A 534 -9.54 -38.61 -20.05
N GLY A 535 -9.02 -37.60 -19.32
CA GLY A 535 -8.28 -37.78 -18.08
C GLY A 535 -9.14 -38.41 -16.98
N ALA A 536 -10.37 -37.91 -16.79
CA ALA A 536 -11.29 -38.45 -15.81
C ALA A 536 -11.68 -39.90 -16.09
N LYS A 537 -11.94 -40.24 -17.36
CA LYS A 537 -12.20 -41.63 -17.78
C LYS A 537 -11.01 -42.55 -17.52
N LYS A 538 -9.78 -42.08 -17.72
CA LYS A 538 -8.56 -42.85 -17.41
C LYS A 538 -8.41 -43.12 -15.91
N ASN A 539 -8.88 -42.21 -15.07
CA ASN A 539 -8.89 -42.35 -13.61
C ASN A 539 -10.11 -43.13 -13.08
N GLY A 540 -10.95 -43.68 -13.97
CA GLY A 540 -12.12 -44.49 -13.60
C GLY A 540 -13.34 -43.68 -13.16
N ILE A 541 -13.36 -42.38 -13.46
CA ILE A 541 -14.47 -41.48 -13.10
C ILE A 541 -15.43 -41.36 -14.29
N ASP A 542 -16.73 -41.32 -13.99
CA ASP A 542 -17.76 -41.18 -15.00
C ASP A 542 -17.61 -39.86 -15.79
N GLY A 543 -17.71 -39.96 -17.12
CA GLY A 543 -17.49 -38.82 -18.00
C GLY A 543 -18.55 -37.73 -17.86
N GLU A 544 -19.82 -38.11 -17.59
CA GLU A 544 -20.89 -37.13 -17.39
C GLU A 544 -20.70 -36.38 -16.07
N LEU A 545 -20.38 -37.11 -14.99
CA LEU A 545 -20.01 -36.52 -13.70
C LEU A 545 -18.82 -35.56 -13.84
N ALA A 546 -17.75 -35.97 -14.52
CA ALA A 546 -16.57 -35.15 -14.72
C ALA A 546 -16.88 -33.85 -15.47
N MET A 547 -17.71 -33.91 -16.51
CA MET A 547 -18.10 -32.72 -17.27
C MET A 547 -19.00 -31.77 -16.47
N LYS A 548 -19.87 -32.29 -15.60
CA LYS A 548 -20.66 -31.46 -14.69
C LYS A 548 -19.79 -30.78 -13.64
N ILE A 549 -18.81 -31.49 -13.10
CA ILE A 549 -17.81 -30.89 -12.19
C ILE A 549 -17.01 -29.82 -12.93
N PHE A 550 -16.60 -30.06 -14.19
CA PHE A 550 -15.93 -29.06 -15.01
C PHE A 550 -16.75 -27.77 -15.18
N ASP A 551 -18.06 -27.90 -15.49
CA ASP A 551 -18.96 -26.74 -15.63
C ASP A 551 -19.06 -25.94 -14.31
N LEU A 552 -19.08 -26.62 -13.16
CA LEU A 552 -19.03 -25.96 -11.85
C LEU A 552 -17.69 -25.25 -11.64
N VAL A 553 -16.57 -25.93 -11.90
CA VAL A 553 -15.23 -25.36 -11.80
C VAL A 553 -15.10 -24.11 -12.69
N GLU A 554 -15.59 -24.14 -13.93
CA GLU A 554 -15.56 -22.98 -14.84
C GLU A 554 -16.37 -21.81 -14.28
N LYS A 555 -17.55 -22.08 -13.72
CA LYS A 555 -18.39 -21.06 -13.07
C LYS A 555 -17.66 -20.41 -11.89
N PHE A 556 -17.01 -21.21 -11.04
CA PHE A 556 -16.31 -20.73 -9.85
C PHE A 556 -14.93 -20.13 -10.15
N ALA A 557 -14.24 -20.58 -11.20
CA ALA A 557 -12.95 -20.05 -11.62
C ALA A 557 -13.01 -18.55 -11.99
N GLY A 558 -14.19 -18.06 -12.40
CA GLY A 558 -14.42 -16.62 -12.58
C GLY A 558 -14.29 -15.79 -11.29
N TYR A 559 -14.45 -16.42 -10.12
CA TYR A 559 -14.36 -15.80 -8.81
C TYR A 559 -13.21 -16.34 -7.95
N GLY A 560 -12.54 -17.40 -8.41
CA GLY A 560 -11.47 -18.09 -7.69
C GLY A 560 -10.33 -17.16 -7.30
N PHE A 561 -9.96 -17.20 -6.02
CA PHE A 561 -8.90 -16.34 -5.46
C PHE A 561 -7.57 -17.09 -5.32
N ASN A 562 -6.45 -16.38 -5.32
CA ASN A 562 -5.15 -17.01 -5.10
C ASN A 562 -4.95 -17.26 -3.61
N LYS A 563 -4.91 -18.54 -3.18
CA LYS A 563 -4.76 -18.93 -1.77
C LYS A 563 -3.46 -18.41 -1.20
N SER A 564 -2.36 -18.49 -1.96
CA SER A 564 -1.03 -18.03 -1.53
C SER A 564 -1.03 -16.56 -1.10
N HIS A 565 -1.62 -15.68 -1.92
CA HIS A 565 -1.77 -14.26 -1.59
C HIS A 565 -2.72 -14.03 -0.41
N SER A 566 -3.83 -14.75 -0.35
CA SER A 566 -4.82 -14.66 0.73
C SER A 566 -4.21 -15.07 2.07
N ALA A 567 -3.45 -16.16 2.10
CA ALA A 567 -2.82 -16.71 3.29
C ALA A 567 -1.79 -15.75 3.87
N ALA A 568 -0.93 -15.18 3.02
CA ALA A 568 0.09 -14.25 3.47
C ALA A 568 -0.50 -12.98 4.10
N TYR A 569 -1.58 -12.45 3.52
CA TYR A 569 -2.28 -11.29 4.08
C TYR A 569 -3.10 -11.66 5.32
N ALA A 570 -3.70 -12.84 5.36
CA ALA A 570 -4.40 -13.36 6.54
C ALA A 570 -3.44 -13.56 7.72
N LEU A 571 -2.18 -13.92 7.50
CA LEU A 571 -1.16 -13.98 8.54
C LEU A 571 -0.93 -12.60 9.17
N VAL A 572 -0.80 -11.56 8.34
CA VAL A 572 -0.68 -10.17 8.85
C VAL A 572 -1.95 -9.77 9.62
N SER A 573 -3.14 -10.12 9.12
CA SER A 573 -4.39 -9.90 9.87
C SER A 573 -4.38 -10.61 11.22
N TYR A 574 -3.93 -11.86 11.27
CA TYR A 574 -3.83 -12.65 12.49
C TYR A 574 -2.81 -12.05 13.48
N GLN A 575 -1.65 -11.62 13.01
CA GLN A 575 -0.65 -10.92 13.84
C GLN A 575 -1.24 -9.65 14.47
N THR A 576 -1.96 -8.83 13.68
CA THR A 576 -2.62 -7.62 14.22
C THR A 576 -3.72 -7.96 15.22
N LEU A 577 -4.49 -9.03 14.99
CA LEU A 577 -5.51 -9.52 15.92
C LEU A 577 -4.88 -10.00 17.23
N TRP A 578 -3.83 -10.81 17.15
CA TRP A 578 -3.13 -11.35 18.31
C TRP A 578 -2.51 -10.22 19.15
N LEU A 579 -1.86 -9.24 18.52
CA LEU A 579 -1.33 -8.06 19.21
C LEU A 579 -2.44 -7.26 19.90
N LYS A 580 -3.59 -7.06 19.22
CA LYS A 580 -4.74 -6.37 19.81
C LYS A 580 -5.32 -7.11 21.03
N VAL A 581 -5.26 -8.43 21.06
CA VAL A 581 -5.78 -9.24 22.17
C VAL A 581 -4.84 -9.25 23.37
N HIS A 582 -3.55 -9.48 23.15
CA HIS A 582 -2.58 -9.69 24.23
C HIS A 582 -1.93 -8.38 24.71
N TYR A 583 -1.79 -7.39 23.84
CA TYR A 583 -1.19 -6.08 24.12
C TYR A 583 -2.04 -4.93 23.53
N PRO A 584 -3.32 -4.79 23.97
CA PRO A 584 -4.26 -3.85 23.37
C PRO A 584 -3.81 -2.38 23.44
N ALA A 585 -3.19 -1.96 24.55
CA ALA A 585 -2.79 -0.57 24.74
C ALA A 585 -1.68 -0.16 23.76
N GLU A 586 -0.63 -0.98 23.67
CA GLU A 586 0.52 -0.77 22.79
C GLU A 586 0.13 -0.90 21.32
N PHE A 587 -0.68 -1.90 20.98
CA PHE A 587 -1.19 -2.07 19.61
C PHE A 587 -2.06 -0.88 19.18
N MET A 588 -3.02 -0.45 20.01
CA MET A 588 -3.87 0.69 19.67
C MET A 588 -3.09 2.00 19.58
N ALA A 589 -2.10 2.23 20.45
CA ALA A 589 -1.21 3.38 20.33
C ALA A 589 -0.43 3.37 19.00
N ALA A 590 0.04 2.21 18.54
CA ALA A 590 0.73 2.08 17.27
C ALA A 590 -0.20 2.36 16.06
N VAL A 591 -1.44 1.86 16.10
CA VAL A 591 -2.43 2.13 15.04
C VAL A 591 -2.80 3.61 14.99
N MET A 592 -3.04 4.23 16.15
CA MET A 592 -3.34 5.67 16.24
C MET A 592 -2.18 6.52 15.70
N THR A 593 -0.96 6.09 15.96
CA THR A 593 0.25 6.71 15.40
C THR A 593 0.28 6.61 13.88
N ALA A 594 -0.06 5.45 13.31
CA ALA A 594 -0.02 5.24 11.85
C ALA A 594 -1.09 6.02 11.07
N ASP A 595 -2.19 6.39 11.71
CA ASP A 595 -3.26 7.19 11.13
C ASP A 595 -3.31 8.62 11.68
N MET A 596 -2.23 9.11 12.34
CA MET A 596 -2.25 10.41 13.04
C MET A 596 -2.60 11.59 12.13
N ASP A 597 -2.22 11.53 10.86
CA ASP A 597 -2.51 12.58 9.86
C ASP A 597 -4.01 12.66 9.51
N ASN A 598 -4.76 11.57 9.73
CA ASN A 598 -6.18 11.48 9.42
C ASN A 598 -7.02 11.55 10.69
N THR A 599 -7.42 12.77 11.06
CA THR A 599 -8.22 13.02 12.27
C THR A 599 -9.52 12.22 12.33
N GLU A 600 -10.19 11.97 11.19
CA GLU A 600 -11.44 11.21 11.17
C GLU A 600 -11.23 9.74 11.55
N LYS A 601 -10.13 9.14 11.09
CA LYS A 601 -9.76 7.79 11.48
C LYS A 601 -9.32 7.72 12.95
N VAL A 602 -8.53 8.68 13.41
CA VAL A 602 -8.11 8.75 14.82
C VAL A 602 -9.33 8.78 15.73
N VAL A 603 -10.37 9.56 15.42
CA VAL A 603 -11.62 9.59 16.20
C VAL A 603 -12.26 8.20 16.29
N GLY A 604 -12.36 7.48 15.17
CA GLY A 604 -12.90 6.12 15.17
C GLY A 604 -12.07 5.13 16.01
N LEU A 605 -10.75 5.32 16.06
CA LEU A 605 -9.84 4.50 16.88
C LEU A 605 -9.94 4.85 18.37
N VAL A 606 -10.14 6.13 18.71
CA VAL A 606 -10.38 6.60 20.08
C VAL A 606 -11.67 5.97 20.64
N ASP A 607 -12.75 5.99 19.86
CA ASP A 607 -14.03 5.37 20.25
C ASP A 607 -13.87 3.86 20.50
N GLU A 608 -13.05 3.17 19.69
CA GLU A 608 -12.71 1.76 19.89
C GLU A 608 -11.92 1.55 21.19
N CYS A 609 -10.93 2.40 21.48
CA CYS A 609 -10.15 2.32 22.72
C CYS A 609 -11.04 2.44 23.96
N TRP A 610 -11.97 3.41 23.98
CA TRP A 610 -12.91 3.56 25.09
C TRP A 610 -13.84 2.37 25.22
N ARG A 611 -14.31 1.81 24.09
CA ARG A 611 -15.13 0.59 24.10
C ARG A 611 -14.37 -0.62 24.65
N MET A 612 -13.06 -0.69 24.40
CA MET A 612 -12.17 -1.71 24.97
C MET A 612 -11.83 -1.47 26.45
N GLY A 613 -12.22 -0.32 27.02
CA GLY A 613 -11.90 0.07 28.40
C GLY A 613 -10.50 0.65 28.57
N LEU A 614 -9.82 1.02 27.48
CA LEU A 614 -8.53 1.69 27.51
C LEU A 614 -8.71 3.17 27.84
N LYS A 615 -7.86 3.68 28.73
CA LYS A 615 -7.84 5.10 29.09
C LYS A 615 -6.88 5.86 28.19
N ILE A 616 -7.38 6.94 27.58
CA ILE A 616 -6.59 7.86 26.75
C ILE A 616 -6.45 9.16 27.53
N LEU A 617 -5.20 9.56 27.81
CA LEU A 617 -4.89 10.84 28.42
C LEU A 617 -4.82 11.94 27.35
N PRO A 618 -5.21 13.18 27.67
CA PRO A 618 -5.02 14.32 26.78
C PRO A 618 -3.53 14.53 26.48
N PRO A 619 -3.20 15.27 25.41
CA PRO A 619 -1.81 15.66 25.17
C PRO A 619 -1.28 16.44 26.37
N ASP A 620 0.01 16.29 26.65
CA ASP A 620 0.71 17.00 27.72
C ASP A 620 2.13 17.30 27.22
N ILE A 621 2.58 18.55 27.35
CA ILE A 621 3.91 18.96 26.87
C ILE A 621 5.03 18.30 27.68
N ASN A 622 4.77 17.96 28.95
CA ASN A 622 5.77 17.38 29.82
C ASN A 622 5.95 15.88 29.58
N SER A 623 4.88 15.11 29.45
CA SER A 623 4.96 13.66 29.22
C SER A 623 4.84 13.25 27.74
N GLY A 624 4.20 14.06 26.90
CA GLY A 624 3.89 13.74 25.51
C GLY A 624 5.12 13.53 24.64
N LEU A 625 5.02 12.57 23.72
CA LEU A 625 5.99 12.36 22.65
C LEU A 625 5.36 12.82 21.34
N TYR A 626 6.14 12.80 20.25
CA TYR A 626 5.62 13.09 18.92
C TYR A 626 4.49 12.10 18.57
N HIS A 627 4.78 10.81 18.69
CA HIS A 627 3.82 9.72 18.52
C HIS A 627 3.02 9.42 19.78
N PHE A 628 1.91 8.69 19.62
CA PHE A 628 1.19 8.12 20.75
C PHE A 628 2.09 7.11 21.47
N HIS A 629 2.04 7.08 22.79
CA HIS A 629 2.81 6.13 23.59
C HIS A 629 2.00 5.64 24.78
N VAL A 630 2.46 4.54 25.38
CA VAL A 630 1.83 3.95 26.56
C VAL A 630 2.68 4.27 27.79
N ASN A 631 2.05 4.78 28.85
CA ASN A 631 2.72 5.01 30.13
C ASN A 631 2.88 3.71 30.94
N ASP A 632 3.58 3.77 32.07
CA ASP A 632 3.82 2.58 32.89
C ASP A 632 2.54 2.01 33.53
N ASP A 633 1.48 2.82 33.64
CA ASP A 633 0.16 2.43 34.12
C ASP A 633 -0.71 1.76 33.03
N GLY A 634 -0.22 1.67 31.79
CA GLY A 634 -0.93 1.07 30.66
C GLY A 634 -1.95 2.00 29.99
N GLU A 635 -1.89 3.30 30.26
CA GLU A 635 -2.73 4.33 29.65
C GLU A 635 -2.06 4.90 28.39
N ILE A 636 -2.86 5.22 27.37
CA ILE A 636 -2.38 5.78 26.10
C ILE A 636 -2.28 7.30 26.25
N VAL A 637 -1.07 7.85 26.12
CA VAL A 637 -0.82 9.28 26.11
C VAL A 637 -0.90 9.80 24.68
N TYR A 638 -1.65 10.89 24.48
CA TYR A 638 -1.84 11.48 23.17
C TYR A 638 -0.51 11.96 22.56
N GLY A 639 -0.28 11.62 21.28
CA GLY A 639 0.87 12.12 20.53
C GLY A 639 0.68 13.59 20.17
N ILE A 640 1.69 14.43 20.45
CA ILE A 640 1.62 15.87 20.15
C ILE A 640 1.57 16.09 18.62
N GLY A 641 2.10 15.14 17.83
CA GLY A 641 2.05 15.14 16.36
C GLY A 641 0.64 15.09 15.77
N ALA A 642 -0.32 14.52 16.49
CA ALA A 642 -1.70 14.39 16.02
C ALA A 642 -2.51 15.70 16.15
N ILE A 643 -1.95 16.77 16.74
CA ILE A 643 -2.67 18.02 16.96
C ILE A 643 -2.76 18.81 15.65
N LYS A 644 -3.99 19.00 15.17
CA LYS A 644 -4.27 19.69 13.90
C LYS A 644 -3.78 21.14 13.93
N GLY A 645 -2.90 21.46 12.99
CA GLY A 645 -2.34 22.81 12.83
C GLY A 645 -1.02 23.04 13.57
N VAL A 646 -0.47 22.02 14.22
CA VAL A 646 0.90 22.00 14.74
C VAL A 646 1.78 21.22 13.75
N GLY A 647 2.88 21.80 13.31
CA GLY A 647 3.83 21.12 12.42
C GLY A 647 4.84 20.28 13.18
N GLU A 648 5.55 19.39 12.48
CA GLU A 648 6.60 18.51 13.03
C GLU A 648 7.75 19.28 13.69
N GLY A 649 8.36 20.22 12.97
CA GLY A 649 9.50 21.00 13.49
C GLY A 649 9.24 21.73 14.83
N PRO A 650 8.08 22.41 15.03
CA PRO A 650 7.68 22.93 16.33
C PRO A 650 7.66 21.90 17.46
N ILE A 651 7.21 20.66 17.19
CA ILE A 651 7.09 19.62 18.21
C ILE A 651 8.46 19.05 18.57
N GLU A 652 9.31 18.81 17.57
CA GLU A 652 10.70 18.42 17.79
C GLU A 652 11.42 19.44 18.67
N ALA A 653 11.23 20.73 18.41
CA ALA A 653 11.82 21.79 19.22
C ALA A 653 11.34 21.77 20.69
N ILE A 654 10.06 21.49 20.94
CA ILE A 654 9.52 21.33 22.30
C ILE A 654 10.18 20.14 23.01
N ILE A 655 10.26 18.99 22.33
CA ILE A 655 10.85 17.76 22.87
C ILE A 655 12.35 17.94 23.13
N GLU A 656 13.08 18.57 22.22
CA GLU A 656 14.50 18.89 22.36
C GLU A 656 14.75 19.82 23.55
N ALA A 657 13.96 20.91 23.65
CA ALA A 657 14.06 21.83 24.79
C ALA A 657 13.74 21.14 26.12
N ARG A 658 12.77 20.21 26.15
CA ARG A 658 12.46 19.37 27.31
C ARG A 658 13.64 18.46 27.67
N ASN A 659 14.23 17.78 26.69
CA ASN A 659 15.33 16.86 26.92
C ASN A 659 16.59 17.58 27.46
N ASN A 660 16.82 18.82 27.02
CA ASN A 660 17.96 19.62 27.47
C ASN A 660 17.77 20.27 28.85
N GLY A 661 16.55 20.70 29.19
CA GLY A 661 16.29 21.48 30.42
C GLY A 661 15.38 20.81 31.47
N GLY A 662 14.93 19.58 31.23
CA GLY A 662 13.96 18.87 32.09
C GLY A 662 12.50 19.30 31.85
N TYR A 663 11.59 18.91 32.74
CA TYR A 663 10.18 19.27 32.67
C TYR A 663 9.99 20.80 32.70
N PHE A 664 9.03 21.29 31.91
CA PHE A 664 8.62 22.69 31.94
C PHE A 664 7.78 22.96 33.18
N ARG A 665 8.09 24.06 33.86
CA ARG A 665 7.38 24.46 35.09
C ARG A 665 6.12 25.27 34.78
N GLU A 666 6.23 26.19 33.83
CA GLU A 666 5.18 27.16 33.49
C GLU A 666 5.24 27.52 32.00
N LEU A 667 4.23 28.24 31.51
CA LEU A 667 4.17 28.73 30.12
C LEU A 667 5.37 29.62 29.77
N PHE A 668 5.80 30.48 30.70
CA PHE A 668 6.95 31.37 30.49
C PHE A 668 8.26 30.60 30.37
N ASP A 669 8.44 29.54 31.17
CA ASP A 669 9.60 28.65 31.11
C ASP A 669 9.70 27.95 29.74
N LEU A 670 8.56 27.48 29.21
CA LEU A 670 8.52 26.95 27.85
C LEU A 670 8.93 28.01 26.81
N CYS A 671 8.30 29.19 26.84
CA CYS A 671 8.55 30.23 25.86
C CYS A 671 10.00 30.74 25.90
N ALA A 672 10.64 30.77 27.07
CA ALA A 672 12.03 31.18 27.23
C ALA A 672 13.01 30.12 26.71
N ARG A 673 12.70 28.83 26.87
CA ARG A 673 13.58 27.71 26.48
C ARG A 673 13.44 27.28 25.02
N THR A 674 12.42 27.76 24.32
CA THR A 674 12.14 27.37 22.93
C THR A 674 12.26 28.58 22.00
N ASP A 675 12.81 28.37 20.80
CA ASP A 675 12.94 29.44 19.82
C ASP A 675 11.55 29.86 19.29
N ILE A 676 11.18 31.12 19.55
CA ILE A 676 9.92 31.73 19.11
C ILE A 676 9.80 31.75 17.57
N LYS A 677 10.92 31.70 16.84
CA LYS A 677 10.88 31.54 15.37
C LYS A 677 10.35 30.17 14.94
N LYS A 678 10.55 29.14 15.77
CA LYS A 678 10.02 27.79 15.54
C LYS A 678 8.60 27.65 16.11
N LEU A 679 8.34 28.20 17.29
CA LEU A 679 7.00 28.20 17.91
C LEU A 679 6.27 29.52 17.70
N ASN A 680 5.53 29.60 16.60
CA ASN A 680 4.69 30.76 16.35
C ASN A 680 3.46 30.79 17.29
N ARG A 681 2.86 31.97 17.45
CA ARG A 681 1.67 32.19 18.27
C ARG A 681 0.54 31.21 17.92
N ARG A 682 0.29 30.97 16.63
CA ARG A 682 -0.78 30.08 16.15
C ARG A 682 -0.59 28.63 16.64
N VAL A 683 0.64 28.14 16.72
CA VAL A 683 0.96 26.81 17.24
C VAL A 683 0.65 26.73 18.74
N LEU A 684 1.09 27.73 19.51
CA LEU A 684 0.82 27.77 20.96
C LEU A 684 -0.67 27.88 21.28
N GLU A 685 -1.41 28.68 20.52
CA GLU A 685 -2.87 28.77 20.63
C GLU A 685 -3.52 27.39 20.43
N LYS A 686 -3.08 26.64 19.41
CA LYS A 686 -3.59 25.29 19.13
C LYS A 686 -3.22 24.28 20.22
N LEU A 687 -2.00 24.36 20.79
CA LEU A 687 -1.57 23.52 21.90
C LEU A 687 -2.34 23.79 23.20
N ILE A 688 -2.72 25.05 23.47
CA ILE A 688 -3.59 25.38 24.62
C ILE A 688 -5.00 24.84 24.37
N MET A 689 -5.55 25.08 23.18
CA MET A 689 -6.89 24.59 22.82
C MET A 689 -7.00 23.07 22.89
N SER A 690 -5.92 22.35 22.58
CA SER A 690 -5.87 20.89 22.65
C SER A 690 -5.72 20.32 24.06
N GLY A 691 -5.47 21.16 25.07
CA GLY A 691 -5.24 20.74 26.46
C GLY A 691 -3.81 20.37 26.81
N ALA A 692 -2.84 20.63 25.91
CA ALA A 692 -1.43 20.26 26.12
C ALA A 692 -0.77 20.99 27.31
N PHE A 693 -1.38 22.08 27.77
CA PHE A 693 -0.92 22.92 28.88
C PHE A 693 -1.79 22.81 30.14
N ASP A 694 -2.79 21.92 30.18
CA ASP A 694 -3.77 21.89 31.28
C ASP A 694 -3.14 21.62 32.65
N ARG A 695 -1.96 21.01 32.69
CA ARG A 695 -1.18 20.78 33.92
C ARG A 695 -0.31 21.96 34.35
N LEU A 696 -0.02 22.89 33.43
CA LEU A 696 0.93 24.00 33.64
C LEU A 696 0.25 25.29 34.07
N GLY A 697 -1.05 25.44 33.80
CA GLY A 697 -1.81 26.65 34.14
C GLY A 697 -3.09 26.34 34.91
N PRO A 698 -3.66 27.34 35.61
CA PRO A 698 -4.89 27.15 36.38
C PRO A 698 -6.12 26.94 35.49
N HIS A 699 -6.18 27.56 34.31
CA HIS A 699 -7.22 27.34 33.29
C HIS A 699 -6.77 27.80 31.89
N ARG A 700 -7.34 27.20 30.83
CA ARG A 700 -6.97 27.49 29.42
C ARG A 700 -7.15 28.95 29.01
N ALA A 701 -8.15 29.65 29.53
CA ALA A 701 -8.40 31.06 29.20
C ALA A 701 -7.29 31.98 29.72
N ALA A 702 -6.80 31.72 30.93
CA ALA A 702 -5.66 32.40 31.53
C ALA A 702 -4.40 32.23 30.68
N LEU A 703 -4.11 30.99 30.29
CA LEU A 703 -2.95 30.67 29.45
C LEU A 703 -3.04 31.38 28.09
N MET A 704 -4.20 31.35 27.44
CA MET A 704 -4.44 32.00 26.15
C MET A 704 -4.22 33.52 26.22
N ASN A 705 -4.65 34.16 27.31
CA ASN A 705 -4.46 35.59 27.52
C ASN A 705 -2.99 35.93 27.77
N SER A 706 -2.29 35.14 28.59
CA SER A 706 -0.87 35.35 28.93
C SER A 706 0.13 35.08 27.80
N LEU A 707 -0.28 34.41 26.71
CA LEU A 707 0.59 34.06 25.59
C LEU A 707 1.32 35.27 24.99
N GLY A 708 0.63 36.40 24.86
CA GLY A 708 1.23 37.61 24.26
C GLY A 708 2.39 38.14 25.08
N ASP A 709 2.22 38.17 26.40
CA ASP A 709 3.22 38.68 27.34
C ASP A 709 4.37 37.69 27.52
N ALA A 710 4.09 36.39 27.57
CA ALA A 710 5.10 35.34 27.62
C ALA A 710 6.03 35.34 26.39
N LEU A 711 5.46 35.47 25.19
CA LEU A 711 6.23 35.59 23.94
C LEU A 711 7.09 36.85 23.91
N LYS A 712 6.56 37.97 24.43
CA LYS A 712 7.29 39.24 24.48
C LYS A 712 8.47 39.18 25.45
N ALA A 713 8.28 38.58 26.63
CA ALA A 713 9.35 38.38 27.61
C ALA A 713 10.46 37.48 27.06
N ALA A 714 10.09 36.39 26.38
CA ALA A 714 11.05 35.49 25.76
C ALA A 714 11.83 36.15 24.60
N ASP A 715 11.20 36.96 23.75
CA ASP A 715 11.90 37.70 22.67
C ASP A 715 12.86 38.76 23.24
N GLN A 716 12.49 39.42 24.34
CA GLN A 716 13.38 40.33 25.06
C GLN A 716 14.60 39.60 25.63
N HIS A 717 14.40 38.43 26.23
CA HIS A 717 15.49 37.61 26.76
C HIS A 717 16.45 37.16 25.66
N ALA A 718 15.93 36.63 24.55
CA ALA A 718 16.73 36.20 23.40
C ALA A 718 17.54 37.36 22.78
N LYS A 719 16.97 38.56 22.72
CA LYS A 719 17.68 39.77 22.27
C LYS A 719 18.80 40.19 23.23
N ALA A 720 18.57 40.13 24.54
CA ALA A 720 19.58 40.45 25.54
C ALA A 720 20.77 39.48 25.48
N GLU A 721 20.48 38.18 25.34
CA GLU A 721 21.49 37.13 25.21
C GLU A 721 22.32 37.28 23.93
N ALA A 722 21.68 37.54 22.78
CA ALA A 722 22.37 37.73 21.50
C ALA A 722 23.31 38.96 21.48
N ILE A 723 23.05 39.96 22.33
CA ILE A 723 23.86 41.17 22.46
C ILE A 723 25.03 40.95 23.46
N GLY A 724 25.12 39.78 24.10
CA GLY A 724 26.15 39.48 25.12
C GLY A 724 25.96 40.28 26.40
N GLN A 725 24.78 40.88 26.58
CA GLN A 725 24.41 41.59 27.80
C GLN A 725 23.84 40.55 28.77
N ALA A 726 24.69 40.00 29.64
CA ALA A 726 24.20 39.34 30.84
C ALA A 726 23.49 40.41 31.68
N ASP A 727 22.18 40.33 31.77
CA ASP A 727 21.38 41.33 32.47
C ASP A 727 21.80 41.35 33.94
N MET A 728 22.50 42.40 34.35
CA MET A 728 23.03 42.58 35.72
C MET A 728 21.87 42.80 36.72
N PHE A 729 20.67 43.07 36.20
CA PHE A 729 19.38 42.97 36.85
C PHE A 729 18.62 41.89 36.09
N GLY A 730 18.71 40.64 36.54
CA GLY A 730 18.06 39.53 35.85
C GLY A 730 16.64 39.89 35.42
N VAL A 731 16.32 39.59 34.16
CA VAL A 731 15.04 39.83 33.48
C VAL A 731 13.94 40.04 34.51
N LEU A 732 13.28 41.21 34.47
CA LEU A 732 11.94 41.40 35.04
C LEU A 732 11.01 40.37 34.38
N ALA A 733 11.15 39.10 34.74
CA ALA A 733 10.01 38.23 34.89
C ALA A 733 9.10 39.04 35.80
N GLU A 734 7.91 39.37 35.32
CA GLU A 734 6.85 39.79 36.23
C GLU A 734 6.95 38.90 37.47
N GLU A 735 7.01 39.51 38.67
CA GLU A 735 7.15 38.73 39.89
C GLU A 735 6.08 37.61 39.85
N PRO A 736 6.35 36.40 40.35
CA PRO A 736 5.37 35.31 40.33
C PRO A 736 3.97 35.76 40.80
N GLU A 737 3.91 36.73 41.72
CA GLU A 737 2.70 37.39 42.21
C GLU A 737 1.91 38.19 41.14
N GLN A 738 2.58 38.81 40.15
CA GLN A 738 1.95 39.55 39.05
C GLN A 738 1.37 38.61 37.98
N ILE A 739 2.06 37.51 37.68
CA ILE A 739 1.57 36.45 36.79
C ILE A 739 0.36 35.74 37.43
N GLU A 740 0.44 35.42 38.73
CA GLU A 740 -0.68 34.88 39.50
C GLU A 740 -1.88 35.84 39.55
N GLN A 741 -1.66 37.15 39.72
CA GLN A 741 -2.73 38.16 39.66
C GLN A 741 -3.37 38.27 38.27
N SER A 742 -2.58 38.18 37.20
CA SER A 742 -3.08 38.18 35.81
C SER A 742 -3.96 36.94 35.55
N TYR A 743 -3.52 35.75 35.99
CA TYR A 743 -4.30 34.52 35.90
C TYR A 743 -5.59 34.55 36.75
N ALA A 744 -5.56 35.17 37.92
CA ALA A 744 -6.72 35.31 38.80
C ALA A 744 -7.81 36.26 38.26
N SER A 745 -7.46 37.17 37.34
CA SER A 745 -8.39 38.15 36.76
C SER A 745 -9.21 37.63 35.56
N CYS A 746 -8.82 36.51 34.97
CA CYS A 746 -9.46 35.96 33.77
C CYS A 746 -10.51 34.91 34.15
N GLN A 747 -11.73 35.05 33.62
CA GLN A 747 -12.79 34.06 33.83
C GLN A 747 -12.47 32.77 33.02
N PRO A 748 -12.66 31.58 33.61
CA PRO A 748 -12.50 30.32 32.88
C PRO A 748 -13.46 30.24 31.69
N TRP A 749 -13.03 29.54 30.62
CA TRP A 749 -13.91 29.30 29.49
C TRP A 749 -15.10 28.41 29.87
N PRO A 750 -16.30 28.66 29.31
CA PRO A 750 -17.40 27.72 29.39
C PRO A 750 -17.01 26.37 28.77
N GLU A 751 -17.52 25.27 29.32
CA GLU A 751 -17.18 23.91 28.83
C GLU A 751 -17.42 23.75 27.33
N GLN A 752 -18.50 24.32 26.80
CA GLN A 752 -18.81 24.25 25.36
C GLN A 752 -17.70 24.84 24.48
N VAL A 753 -17.04 25.92 24.94
CA VAL A 753 -15.92 26.54 24.22
C VAL A 753 -14.67 25.65 24.27
N VAL A 754 -14.44 24.99 25.41
CA VAL A 754 -13.35 24.02 25.58
C VAL A 754 -13.55 22.82 24.64
N LEU A 755 -14.78 22.27 24.61
CA LEU A 755 -15.17 21.15 23.76
C LEU A 755 -15.06 21.48 22.27
N ASP A 756 -15.54 22.66 21.86
CA ASP A 756 -15.41 23.10 20.46
C ASP A 756 -13.94 23.29 20.06
N GLY A 757 -13.12 23.80 20.99
CA GLY A 757 -11.68 23.92 20.81
C GLY A 757 -10.99 22.56 20.63
N GLU A 758 -11.28 21.59 21.49
CA GLU A 758 -10.76 20.22 21.38
C GLU A 758 -11.19 19.57 20.07
N ARG A 759 -12.45 19.74 19.67
CA ARG A 759 -12.93 19.20 18.39
C ARG A 759 -12.20 19.82 17.19
N GLU A 760 -11.89 21.11 17.24
CA GLU A 760 -11.15 21.78 16.17
C GLU A 760 -9.69 21.28 16.07
N THR A 761 -9.06 21.00 17.21
CA THR A 761 -7.63 20.65 17.28
C THR A 761 -7.35 19.15 17.25
N LEU A 762 -8.13 18.35 17.97
CA LEU A 762 -7.96 16.90 18.13
C LEU A 762 -8.93 16.09 17.26
N GLY A 763 -9.98 16.72 16.73
CA GLY A 763 -11.04 16.06 15.96
C GLY A 763 -12.14 15.40 16.80
N TYR A 764 -11.91 15.16 18.09
CA TYR A 764 -12.88 14.62 19.05
C TYR A 764 -12.90 15.45 20.35
N THR A 765 -13.84 15.15 21.23
CA THR A 765 -13.96 15.77 22.56
C THR A 765 -13.73 14.74 23.66
N SER A 766 -12.93 15.09 24.67
CA SER A 766 -12.56 14.15 25.74
C SER A 766 -13.78 13.75 26.61
N PRO A 767 -13.90 12.49 27.09
CA PRO A 767 -15.03 12.03 27.89
C PRO A 767 -15.06 12.64 29.29
N ASP A 768 -13.88 12.90 29.88
CA ASP A 768 -13.78 13.56 31.19
C ASP A 768 -14.41 14.96 31.16
N THR A 769 -14.41 15.61 30.00
CA THR A 769 -15.04 16.91 29.76
C THR A 769 -16.53 16.80 29.36
N ARG A 770 -17.02 15.61 28.97
CA ARG A 770 -18.43 15.36 28.64
C ARG A 770 -19.29 15.07 29.88
N LEU A 771 -18.72 14.36 30.87
CA LEU A 771 -19.45 13.89 32.06
C LEU A 771 -19.89 14.99 33.03
N THR A 772 -19.36 16.21 32.92
CA THR A 772 -19.80 17.38 33.70
C THR A 772 -20.95 18.17 33.05
N SER A 773 -21.26 17.88 31.78
CA SER A 773 -22.22 18.64 30.95
C SER A 773 -23.59 17.98 30.75
N ILE A 774 -23.80 16.78 31.33
CA ILE A 774 -25.10 16.06 31.41
C ILE A 774 -25.48 15.96 32.89
#